data_AF-A0A937QSL0-F1
#
_entry.id   AF-A0A937QSL0-F1
#
_cell.length_a   1.000
_cell.length_b   1.000
_cell.length_c   1.000
_cell.angle_alpha   90.00
_cell.angle_beta   90.00
_cell.angle_gamma   90.00
#
_symmetry.space_group_name_H-M   'P 1'
#
loop_
_entity.id
_entity.type
_entity.pdbx_description
1 polymer ?
#
loop_
_entity_poly.entity_id
_entity_poly.type
_entity_poly.pdbx_seq_one_letter_code
_entity_poly.pdbx_strand_id
1 'polypeptide(L)'
;MRVERSSKIKPRKRAVTKTLKLALALIVVLIVLVVLLVPAFISSEKGRRMILARINGAIAGKADFADLSMGWLKGIKVANLSFNDDAGHISVHVERVCTKPSYGSILTGNLSFGETLIDKPSVEITLKDPQVAEAPSPGAGPSASGATMPVVLPVKRIDLVLNDGNVKITDPESGTIELSAINSRVNLQPSGQQTDFDLKMAVAQPDKPSEIQVTGHVTGKPRTGWSLRGTSGHLTVKVDDLNLESLGPIFALAGVEIQAKGVVAGDVKSRIKDGRFENLTAGIKGKNLDVTGAKLKGDRFRTSGLDVSVKLDRQKETINIDALLIESDWASVTASGVIPTTFKSVGDFFEADSNYDLKGDFNCDLAAVLSQMPKTLGLKEGTQVTSGRLTGNVATSTQAGKRQMRANATIAGLEGTVDGKKASLSESIIAETLVSSDKAGITFDKLDITAPFARIICTGRIESLTYDAQADLAKLQSELGQFINMGKYRMSGELVEKGLISIKEERIAASGSAQIKNLRLSSQDGLSAAEPMANIDFAVDVDTKNNFVTIDSIKASASFGQIAVEDGVVPLNKESAKPLHATVSAKKVDLEKLLPFGVLLASLPKEMQLTGIADSTLSVDSDKNIYKITTDSTRIEGLKLIYPGQEKPFEPNEVTLTFEAEVDPNQKAVNVRSLQLESPQIKINKGEFSRLTEGDKTRLAGKAELEYDWSAVSTVAAPFLPEGLTLEGKRKDAVNFLSEYPVAQSEKLMPNLSAQAKPGFEKAAYMGLNFGHTDVEIQVQNGLLKIAPFVTTVNEGQFSFAGEADFKQEPALFKAAKPMQMIKDIKINDETTGKLLKYVNPIFADAVNVAGIANFNCEQLVIPLKAKAKNDTVIIGTISMNRVRLQASNLMGQILTASSGDPRGTDITIHPTRFVLQKGFLRYENMQVDIGDNPVNFKGVIGLDKSLDMTVTLPYTSAGRTARVGRDSRGRRITLPLKGTVDKPELDMGKLLEEQLKGQLEDQLQKALEGLLK
;
A
#
# COMPACT_ATOMS: atom_id res chain seq x y z
N MET A 1 -102.20 -7.41 32.14
CA MET A 1 -102.60 -6.29 33.02
C MET A 1 -102.57 -5.01 32.19
N ARG A 2 -103.77 -4.45 31.91
CA ARG A 2 -104.26 -3.12 32.34
C ARG A 2 -103.55 -1.94 31.66
N VAL A 3 -104.21 -1.25 30.71
CA VAL A 3 -105.04 -0.02 30.88
C VAL A 3 -104.11 1.21 31.00
N GLU A 4 -104.16 2.27 30.18
CA GLU A 4 -105.30 3.09 29.79
C GLU A 4 -105.00 4.02 28.58
N ARG A 5 -106.06 4.54 27.95
CA ARG A 5 -106.05 5.53 26.85
C ARG A 5 -106.06 6.98 27.37
N SER A 6 -105.38 7.87 26.65
CA SER A 6 -105.70 9.30 26.44
C SER A 6 -104.67 9.84 25.42
N SER A 7 -104.90 10.70 24.43
CA SER A 7 -106.06 11.28 23.75
C SER A 7 -105.53 11.84 22.41
N LYS A 8 -106.41 12.03 21.41
CA LYS A 8 -106.07 12.43 20.03
C LYS A 8 -105.70 13.92 19.92
N ILE A 9 -104.65 14.25 19.15
CA ILE A 9 -104.51 15.53 18.43
C ILE A 9 -104.04 15.24 16.99
N LYS A 10 -104.76 15.77 15.99
CA LYS A 10 -104.50 15.63 14.55
C LYS A 10 -103.41 16.62 14.06
N PRO A 11 -102.70 16.29 12.96
CA PRO A 11 -101.46 16.95 12.56
C PRO A 11 -101.64 18.04 11.49
N ARG A 12 -100.68 18.95 11.39
CA ARG A 12 -100.49 19.85 10.24
C ARG A 12 -98.99 19.98 9.92
N LYS A 13 -98.59 19.56 8.71
CA LYS A 13 -97.60 20.20 7.80
C LYS A 13 -97.08 19.21 6.74
N ARG A 14 -97.64 19.28 5.51
CA ARG A 14 -97.04 18.79 4.26
C ARG A 14 -96.60 20.03 3.46
N ALA A 15 -95.29 20.30 3.38
CA ALA A 15 -94.73 21.28 2.43
C ALA A 15 -93.20 21.13 2.19
N VAL A 16 -92.43 20.49 3.08
CA VAL A 16 -90.95 20.54 3.03
C VAL A 16 -90.29 19.44 2.18
N THR A 17 -90.96 18.33 1.84
CA THR A 17 -90.37 17.23 1.06
C THR A 17 -90.42 17.40 -0.47
N LYS A 18 -91.26 18.32 -1.01
CA LYS A 18 -91.30 18.63 -2.44
C LYS A 18 -90.20 19.61 -2.87
N THR A 19 -89.85 20.60 -2.04
CA THR A 19 -88.79 21.57 -2.32
C THR A 19 -87.40 20.95 -2.26
N LEU A 20 -87.14 19.99 -1.37
CA LEU A 20 -85.87 19.27 -1.32
C LEU A 20 -85.65 18.36 -2.55
N LYS A 21 -86.70 17.69 -3.04
CA LYS A 21 -86.64 16.89 -4.29
C LYS A 21 -86.48 17.77 -5.53
N LEU A 22 -87.12 18.94 -5.57
CA LEU A 22 -86.97 19.90 -6.66
C LEU A 22 -85.59 20.57 -6.63
N ALA A 23 -85.08 20.91 -5.45
CA ALA A 23 -83.72 21.42 -5.27
C ALA A 23 -82.67 20.36 -5.65
N LEU A 24 -82.86 19.09 -5.28
CA LEU A 24 -81.97 18.00 -5.68
C LEU A 24 -82.02 17.75 -7.20
N ALA A 25 -83.22 17.78 -7.81
CA ALA A 25 -83.37 17.68 -9.26
C ALA A 25 -82.74 18.88 -9.98
N LEU A 26 -82.88 20.09 -9.44
CA LEU A 26 -82.27 21.31 -9.97
C LEU A 26 -80.76 21.30 -9.80
N ILE A 27 -80.24 20.76 -8.69
CA ILE A 27 -78.81 20.53 -8.47
C ILE A 27 -78.29 19.47 -9.45
N VAL A 28 -79.01 18.37 -9.69
CA VAL A 28 -78.62 17.36 -10.69
C VAL A 28 -78.63 17.94 -12.10
N VAL A 29 -79.65 18.71 -12.47
CA VAL A 29 -79.71 19.43 -13.76
C VAL A 29 -78.59 20.46 -13.86
N LEU A 30 -78.27 21.18 -12.78
CA LEU A 30 -77.16 22.14 -12.73
C LEU A 30 -75.82 21.41 -12.87
N ILE A 31 -75.62 20.27 -12.20
CA ILE A 31 -74.42 19.43 -12.33
C ILE A 31 -74.30 18.91 -13.77
N VAL A 32 -75.39 18.39 -14.36
CA VAL A 32 -75.40 17.92 -15.76
C VAL A 32 -75.10 19.08 -16.72
N LEU A 33 -75.65 20.27 -16.49
CA LEU A 33 -75.39 21.45 -17.31
C LEU A 33 -73.93 21.93 -17.18
N VAL A 34 -73.39 21.95 -15.97
CA VAL A 34 -71.96 22.24 -15.71
C VAL A 34 -71.09 21.21 -16.43
N VAL A 35 -71.40 19.92 -16.32
CA VAL A 35 -70.69 18.83 -17.03
C VAL A 35 -70.78 19.00 -18.55
N LEU A 36 -71.94 19.34 -19.10
CA LEU A 36 -72.10 19.59 -20.54
C LEU A 36 -71.33 20.82 -21.03
N LEU A 37 -71.10 21.82 -20.18
CA LEU A 37 -70.31 23.03 -20.48
C LEU A 37 -68.79 22.82 -20.34
N VAL A 38 -68.32 21.74 -19.69
CA VAL A 38 -66.87 21.46 -19.50
C VAL A 38 -66.06 21.51 -20.80
N PRO A 39 -66.47 20.88 -21.93
CA PRO A 39 -65.68 20.93 -23.16
C PRO A 39 -65.56 22.33 -23.75
N ALA A 40 -66.64 23.13 -23.69
CA ALA A 40 -66.62 24.52 -24.13
C ALA A 40 -65.72 25.39 -23.25
N PHE A 41 -65.70 25.14 -21.93
CA PHE A 41 -64.82 25.83 -21.00
C PHE A 41 -63.34 25.43 -21.19
N ILE A 42 -63.03 24.14 -21.29
CA ILE A 42 -61.67 23.62 -21.50
C ILE A 42 -61.11 24.11 -22.84
N SER A 43 -61.95 24.19 -23.87
CA SER A 43 -61.55 24.71 -25.19
C SER A 43 -61.51 26.25 -25.27
N SER A 44 -61.77 26.96 -24.16
CA SER A 44 -61.73 28.42 -24.12
C SER A 44 -60.37 28.95 -23.67
N GLU A 45 -60.08 30.20 -24.05
CA GLU A 45 -58.98 31.03 -23.54
C GLU A 45 -58.78 30.99 -22.01
N LYS A 46 -59.87 31.02 -21.24
CA LYS A 46 -59.83 30.96 -19.77
C LYS A 46 -59.48 29.56 -19.26
N GLY A 47 -60.03 28.52 -19.89
CA GLY A 47 -59.72 27.13 -19.58
C GLY A 47 -58.26 26.79 -19.86
N ARG A 48 -57.75 27.20 -21.03
CA ARG A 48 -56.33 27.07 -21.40
C ARG A 48 -55.39 27.68 -20.37
N ARG A 49 -55.61 28.94 -19.97
CA ARG A 49 -54.79 29.61 -18.94
C ARG A 49 -54.79 28.88 -17.60
N MET A 50 -55.96 28.40 -17.17
CA MET A 50 -56.08 27.65 -15.92
C MET A 50 -55.34 26.30 -15.99
N ILE A 51 -55.42 25.58 -17.11
CA ILE A 51 -54.72 24.30 -17.31
C ILE A 51 -53.20 24.51 -17.35
N LEU A 52 -52.73 25.50 -18.12
CA LEU A 52 -51.31 25.85 -18.17
C LEU A 52 -50.75 26.25 -16.80
N ALA A 53 -51.48 27.07 -16.03
CA ALA A 53 -51.07 27.44 -14.68
C ALA A 53 -50.96 26.22 -13.74
N ARG A 54 -51.87 25.24 -13.88
CA ARG A 54 -51.83 24.00 -13.10
C ARG A 54 -50.68 23.08 -13.52
N ILE A 55 -50.43 22.95 -14.82
CA ILE A 55 -49.32 22.14 -15.35
C ILE A 55 -47.98 22.76 -14.91
N ASN A 56 -47.78 24.05 -15.15
CA ASN A 56 -46.53 24.75 -14.83
C ASN A 56 -46.30 24.91 -13.32
N GLY A 57 -47.36 24.83 -12.49
CA GLY A 57 -47.21 24.76 -11.04
C GLY A 57 -46.84 23.37 -10.50
N ALA A 58 -46.87 22.33 -11.34
CA ALA A 58 -46.65 20.94 -10.95
C ALA A 58 -45.41 20.29 -11.60
N ILE A 59 -44.71 21.01 -12.49
CA ILE A 59 -43.50 20.55 -13.18
C ILE A 59 -42.35 21.52 -12.95
N ALA A 60 -41.12 21.04 -12.99
CA ALA A 60 -39.90 21.86 -12.95
C ALA A 60 -39.53 22.32 -14.37
N GLY A 61 -40.31 23.26 -14.90
CA GLY A 61 -40.18 23.77 -16.26
C GLY A 61 -41.41 24.54 -16.71
N LYS A 62 -41.40 24.94 -17.99
CA LYS A 62 -42.47 25.69 -18.62
C LYS A 62 -43.04 24.93 -19.81
N ALA A 63 -44.28 24.47 -19.68
CA ALA A 63 -45.09 23.95 -20.76
C ALA A 63 -46.00 25.04 -21.36
N ASP A 64 -46.24 24.96 -22.66
CA ASP A 64 -47.22 25.74 -23.42
C ASP A 64 -47.86 24.87 -24.52
N PHE A 65 -49.02 25.26 -25.02
CA PHE A 65 -49.65 24.68 -26.20
C PHE A 65 -50.49 25.74 -26.91
N ALA A 66 -50.46 25.81 -28.25
CA ALA A 66 -51.14 26.84 -29.02
C ALA A 66 -52.67 26.75 -28.95
N ASP A 67 -53.20 25.53 -29.01
CA ASP A 67 -54.64 25.27 -28.97
C ASP A 67 -54.94 23.98 -28.21
N LEU A 68 -56.09 23.97 -27.53
CA LEU A 68 -56.62 22.82 -26.81
C LEU A 68 -58.11 22.74 -27.12
N SER A 69 -58.54 21.65 -27.75
CA SER A 69 -59.96 21.37 -27.97
C SER A 69 -60.35 20.08 -27.28
N MET A 70 -61.51 20.09 -26.64
CA MET A 70 -62.11 18.94 -25.99
C MET A 70 -63.54 18.76 -26.51
N GLY A 71 -63.92 17.52 -26.82
CA GLY A 71 -65.29 17.13 -27.07
C GLY A 71 -65.60 15.78 -26.41
N TRP A 72 -66.81 15.66 -25.86
CA TRP A 72 -67.27 14.39 -25.27
C TRP A 72 -67.23 13.23 -26.27
N LEU A 73 -67.53 13.48 -27.55
CA LEU A 73 -67.49 12.49 -28.63
C LEU A 73 -66.23 12.57 -29.50
N LYS A 74 -65.61 13.76 -29.60
CA LYS A 74 -64.46 14.02 -30.51
C LYS A 74 -63.09 13.79 -29.86
N GLY A 75 -63.03 13.62 -28.53
CA GLY A 75 -61.78 13.44 -27.78
C GLY A 75 -61.10 14.76 -27.42
N ILE A 76 -59.81 14.69 -27.10
CA ILE A 76 -58.95 15.84 -26.78
C ILE A 76 -57.92 16.00 -27.90
N LYS A 77 -57.73 17.23 -28.38
CA LYS A 77 -56.68 17.59 -29.32
C LYS A 77 -55.90 18.78 -28.77
N VAL A 78 -54.58 18.62 -28.69
CA VAL A 78 -53.59 19.65 -28.32
C VAL A 78 -52.76 19.96 -29.56
N ALA A 79 -52.61 21.23 -29.91
CA ALA A 79 -51.75 21.67 -31.02
C ALA A 79 -50.53 22.44 -30.50
N ASN A 80 -49.38 22.20 -31.11
CA ASN A 80 -48.09 22.83 -30.80
C ASN A 80 -47.76 22.82 -29.30
N LEU A 81 -47.74 21.63 -28.70
CA LEU A 81 -47.30 21.46 -27.33
C LEU A 81 -45.79 21.68 -27.28
N SER A 82 -45.32 22.51 -26.36
CA SER A 82 -43.90 22.73 -26.09
C SER A 82 -43.62 22.65 -24.60
N PHE A 83 -42.48 22.10 -24.21
CA PHE A 83 -41.98 22.09 -22.85
C PHE A 83 -40.48 22.39 -22.88
N ASN A 84 -40.03 23.25 -21.97
CA ASN A 84 -38.62 23.42 -21.64
C ASN A 84 -38.45 23.28 -20.14
N ASP A 85 -37.43 22.56 -19.71
CA ASP A 85 -37.08 22.50 -18.30
C ASP A 85 -36.50 23.83 -17.79
N ASP A 86 -36.49 24.03 -16.47
CA ASP A 86 -35.95 25.26 -15.87
C ASP A 86 -34.44 25.40 -16.06
N ALA A 87 -33.74 24.28 -16.30
CA ALA A 87 -32.29 24.24 -16.45
C ALA A 87 -31.82 24.35 -17.92
N GLY A 88 -32.74 24.32 -18.89
CA GLY A 88 -32.44 24.39 -20.32
C GLY A 88 -31.77 23.14 -20.90
N HIS A 89 -31.82 22.01 -20.20
CA HIS A 89 -31.24 20.74 -20.65
C HIS A 89 -32.21 19.91 -21.48
N ILE A 90 -33.52 20.12 -21.34
CA ILE A 90 -34.54 19.31 -22.01
C ILE A 90 -35.55 20.24 -22.67
N SER A 91 -35.64 20.13 -24.00
CA SER A 91 -36.71 20.74 -24.78
C SER A 91 -37.57 19.64 -25.41
N VAL A 92 -38.88 19.86 -25.45
CA VAL A 92 -39.84 18.97 -26.10
C VAL A 92 -40.79 19.82 -26.91
N HIS A 93 -41.01 19.44 -28.17
CA HIS A 93 -42.00 20.03 -29.05
C HIS A 93 -42.85 18.94 -29.69
N VAL A 94 -44.16 19.13 -29.80
CA VAL A 94 -45.06 18.20 -30.47
C VAL A 94 -46.07 19.01 -31.27
N GLU A 95 -46.09 18.80 -32.59
CA GLU A 95 -47.00 19.53 -33.49
C GLU A 95 -48.46 19.26 -33.12
N ARG A 96 -48.79 18.00 -32.82
CA ARG A 96 -50.16 17.61 -32.52
C ARG A 96 -50.23 16.36 -31.64
N VAL A 97 -51.05 16.44 -30.59
CA VAL A 97 -51.48 15.30 -29.79
C VAL A 97 -52.99 15.16 -29.88
N CYS A 98 -53.49 14.04 -30.37
CA CYS A 98 -54.92 13.70 -30.37
C CYS A 98 -55.12 12.47 -29.51
N THR A 99 -56.11 12.46 -28.61
CA THR A 99 -56.45 11.26 -27.83
C THR A 99 -57.93 11.17 -27.56
N LYS A 100 -58.47 9.95 -27.48
CA LYS A 100 -59.86 9.67 -27.12
C LYS A 100 -59.92 9.05 -25.72
N PRO A 101 -59.96 9.84 -24.64
CA PRO A 101 -60.00 9.29 -23.29
C PRO A 101 -61.37 8.67 -22.98
N SER A 102 -61.36 7.59 -22.20
CA SER A 102 -62.58 7.09 -21.54
C SER A 102 -62.85 7.93 -20.29
N TYR A 103 -63.69 8.95 -20.41
CA TYR A 103 -63.90 9.93 -19.32
C TYR A 103 -64.39 9.30 -17.99
N GLY A 104 -65.16 8.21 -18.04
CA GLY A 104 -65.56 7.47 -16.84
C GLY A 104 -64.38 6.74 -16.15
N SER A 105 -63.34 6.39 -16.90
CA SER A 105 -62.15 5.71 -16.37
C SER A 105 -61.21 6.66 -15.63
N ILE A 106 -61.23 7.96 -15.99
CA ILE A 106 -60.51 9.03 -15.29
C ILE A 106 -61.03 9.20 -13.85
N LEU A 107 -62.36 9.13 -13.64
CA LEU A 107 -62.97 9.25 -12.32
C LEU A 107 -62.67 8.07 -11.38
N THR A 108 -62.26 6.93 -11.93
CA THR A 108 -61.96 5.70 -11.18
C THR A 108 -60.45 5.44 -11.03
N GLY A 109 -59.60 6.38 -11.46
CA GLY A 109 -58.14 6.27 -11.38
C GLY A 109 -57.51 5.26 -12.34
N ASN A 110 -58.26 4.74 -13.31
CA ASN A 110 -57.82 3.73 -14.27
C ASN A 110 -57.78 4.33 -15.68
N LEU A 111 -56.70 5.05 -16.02
CA LEU A 111 -56.65 5.80 -17.27
C LEU A 111 -56.71 4.84 -18.48
N SER A 112 -57.60 5.14 -19.41
CA SER A 112 -57.80 4.36 -20.62
C SER A 112 -58.00 5.33 -21.77
N PHE A 113 -57.13 5.22 -22.76
CA PHE A 113 -57.14 6.04 -23.95
C PHE A 113 -57.46 5.13 -25.14
N GLY A 114 -58.31 5.59 -26.06
CA GLY A 114 -58.51 4.96 -27.35
C GLY A 114 -57.36 5.29 -28.30
N GLU A 115 -57.67 5.48 -29.58
CA GLU A 115 -56.73 6.01 -30.57
C GLU A 115 -56.09 7.29 -30.04
N THR A 116 -54.76 7.24 -29.93
CA THR A 116 -53.92 8.35 -29.50
C THR A 116 -52.84 8.56 -30.54
N LEU A 117 -52.81 9.74 -31.14
CA LEU A 117 -51.81 10.14 -32.13
C LEU A 117 -50.88 11.17 -31.49
N ILE A 118 -49.57 10.94 -31.58
CA ILE A 118 -48.52 11.92 -31.32
C ILE A 118 -47.82 12.16 -32.65
N ASP A 119 -48.00 13.34 -33.22
CA ASP A 119 -47.52 13.70 -34.55
C ASP A 119 -46.31 14.62 -34.43
N LYS A 120 -45.20 14.23 -35.06
CA LYS A 120 -43.91 14.92 -35.07
C LYS A 120 -43.42 15.40 -33.69
N PRO A 121 -43.27 14.50 -32.70
CA PRO A 121 -42.61 14.86 -31.45
C PRO A 121 -41.11 15.07 -31.71
N SER A 122 -40.55 16.16 -31.20
CA SER A 122 -39.12 16.46 -31.19
C SER A 122 -38.68 16.65 -29.75
N VAL A 123 -37.65 15.93 -29.33
CA VAL A 123 -37.06 16.01 -27.99
C VAL A 123 -35.58 16.32 -28.13
N GLU A 124 -35.09 17.38 -27.48
CA GLU A 124 -33.65 17.65 -27.38
C GLU A 124 -33.20 17.51 -25.93
N ILE A 125 -32.10 16.79 -25.73
CA ILE A 125 -31.49 16.55 -24.42
C ILE A 125 -30.03 16.97 -24.48
N THR A 126 -29.61 17.88 -23.60
CA THR A 126 -28.22 18.32 -23.45
C THR A 126 -27.67 17.82 -22.12
N LEU A 127 -26.68 16.92 -22.15
CA LEU A 127 -26.01 16.40 -20.96
C LEU A 127 -25.07 17.46 -20.36
N LYS A 128 -24.90 17.41 -19.03
CA LYS A 128 -24.00 18.31 -18.30
C LYS A 128 -22.54 17.85 -18.46
N ASP A 129 -21.62 18.81 -18.44
CA ASP A 129 -20.19 18.55 -18.27
C ASP A 129 -19.96 17.77 -16.95
N PRO A 130 -19.28 16.61 -16.97
CA PRO A 130 -18.94 15.84 -15.77
C PRO A 130 -18.20 16.66 -14.69
N GLN A 131 -17.63 17.83 -15.02
CA GLN A 131 -16.88 18.65 -14.08
C GLN A 131 -17.72 19.47 -13.08
N VAL A 132 -19.06 19.47 -13.15
CA VAL A 132 -19.92 20.17 -12.16
C VAL A 132 -20.93 19.21 -11.52
N ALA A 133 -20.41 18.14 -10.91
CA ALA A 133 -21.09 17.49 -9.80
C ALA A 133 -20.38 17.91 -8.51
N GLU A 134 -21.01 18.76 -7.69
CA GLU A 134 -20.58 18.93 -6.30
C GLU A 134 -20.49 17.54 -5.66
N ALA A 135 -19.30 17.24 -5.13
CA ALA A 135 -19.02 16.01 -4.42
C ALA A 135 -20.12 15.76 -3.37
N PRO A 136 -20.71 14.55 -3.30
CA PRO A 136 -21.57 14.20 -2.18
C PRO A 136 -20.74 14.36 -0.91
N SER A 137 -21.26 15.13 0.06
CA SER A 137 -20.61 15.28 1.35
C SER A 137 -20.35 13.89 1.95
N PRO A 138 -19.14 13.58 2.43
CA PRO A 138 -18.84 12.32 3.07
C PRO A 138 -19.58 12.29 4.42
N GLY A 139 -20.76 11.69 4.44
CA GLY A 139 -21.66 11.67 5.60
C GLY A 139 -23.07 11.15 5.33
N ALA A 140 -23.51 11.07 4.07
CA ALA A 140 -24.74 10.35 3.74
C ALA A 140 -24.42 8.86 3.60
N GLY A 141 -24.77 8.07 4.62
CA GLY A 141 -24.75 6.60 4.54
C GLY A 141 -25.55 6.10 3.34
N PRO A 142 -25.40 4.82 2.94
CA PRO A 142 -26.19 4.24 1.87
C PRO A 142 -27.65 4.44 2.25
N SER A 143 -28.35 5.31 1.51
CA SER A 143 -29.80 5.40 1.64
C SER A 143 -30.31 4.01 1.35
N ALA A 144 -30.89 3.41 2.38
CA ALA A 144 -31.41 2.05 2.33
C ALA A 144 -32.16 1.85 1.02
N SER A 145 -31.82 0.75 0.34
CA SER A 145 -32.57 0.14 -0.76
C SER A 145 -34.06 0.45 -0.61
N GLY A 146 -34.50 1.54 -1.24
CA GLY A 146 -35.89 1.78 -1.49
C GLY A 146 -36.26 0.68 -2.46
N ALA A 147 -36.96 -0.34 -1.95
CA ALA A 147 -37.62 -1.32 -2.79
C ALA A 147 -38.21 -0.55 -3.97
N THR A 148 -37.69 -0.80 -5.17
CA THR A 148 -38.19 -0.21 -6.40
C THR A 148 -39.66 -0.58 -6.46
N MET A 149 -40.53 0.33 -6.02
CA MET A 149 -41.95 0.17 -6.22
C MET A 149 -42.10 0.00 -7.73
N PRO A 150 -42.77 -1.06 -8.21
CA PRO A 150 -42.94 -1.25 -9.64
C PRO A 150 -43.56 0.03 -10.19
N VAL A 151 -42.97 0.58 -11.24
CA VAL A 151 -43.56 1.72 -11.96
C VAL A 151 -44.88 1.22 -12.53
N VAL A 152 -45.97 1.40 -11.78
CA VAL A 152 -47.31 1.06 -12.26
C VAL A 152 -47.74 2.21 -13.15
N LEU A 153 -47.59 2.02 -14.46
CA LEU A 153 -48.19 2.93 -15.44
C LEU A 153 -49.69 3.03 -15.13
N PRO A 154 -50.25 4.23 -14.83
CA PRO A 154 -51.67 4.40 -14.53
C PRO A 154 -52.57 4.17 -15.77
N VAL A 155 -51.97 3.91 -16.93
CA VAL A 155 -52.63 3.66 -18.21
C VAL A 155 -52.87 2.16 -18.40
N LYS A 156 -54.15 1.76 -18.43
CA LYS A 156 -54.58 0.36 -18.66
C LYS A 156 -54.71 -0.01 -20.14
N ARG A 157 -55.01 0.96 -21.01
CA ARG A 157 -55.18 0.76 -22.45
C ARG A 157 -54.83 2.03 -23.21
N ILE A 158 -54.13 1.90 -24.33
CA ILE A 158 -53.87 2.97 -25.31
C ILE A 158 -53.56 2.36 -26.69
N ASP A 159 -54.16 2.86 -27.78
CA ASP A 159 -53.69 2.59 -29.16
C ASP A 159 -52.90 3.81 -29.61
N LEU A 160 -51.60 3.82 -29.28
CA LEU A 160 -50.68 4.91 -29.55
C LEU A 160 -50.09 4.76 -30.94
N VAL A 161 -50.22 5.80 -31.75
CA VAL A 161 -49.49 5.98 -33.01
C VAL A 161 -48.59 7.19 -32.84
N LEU A 162 -47.29 7.00 -33.02
CA LEU A 162 -46.28 8.05 -33.05
C LEU A 162 -45.77 8.14 -34.48
N ASN A 163 -45.96 9.30 -35.11
CA ASN A 163 -45.52 9.55 -36.47
C ASN A 163 -44.33 10.51 -36.48
N ASP A 164 -43.28 10.12 -37.21
CA ASP A 164 -42.15 10.98 -37.57
C ASP A 164 -41.52 11.73 -36.38
N GLY A 165 -41.24 10.98 -35.31
CA GLY A 165 -40.58 11.53 -34.12
C GLY A 165 -39.08 11.73 -34.30
N ASN A 166 -38.54 12.64 -33.49
CA ASN A 166 -37.13 13.01 -33.44
C ASN A 166 -36.66 13.11 -31.99
N VAL A 167 -35.53 12.48 -31.67
CA VAL A 167 -34.83 12.66 -30.39
C VAL A 167 -33.37 12.99 -30.66
N LYS A 168 -32.93 14.16 -30.20
CA LYS A 168 -31.55 14.62 -30.30
C LYS A 168 -30.91 14.64 -28.92
N ILE A 169 -29.77 13.97 -28.77
CA ILE A 169 -29.02 13.93 -27.51
C ILE A 169 -27.63 14.49 -27.78
N THR A 170 -27.28 15.54 -27.07
CA THR A 170 -25.98 16.21 -27.14
C THR A 170 -25.23 16.01 -25.84
N ASP A 171 -24.04 15.43 -25.95
CA ASP A 171 -23.07 15.26 -24.88
C ASP A 171 -21.80 16.08 -25.20
N PRO A 172 -21.26 16.85 -24.24
CA PRO A 172 -20.07 17.68 -24.50
C PRO A 172 -18.83 16.89 -24.93
N GLU A 173 -18.66 15.65 -24.46
CA GLU A 173 -17.47 14.84 -24.75
C GLU A 173 -17.65 13.95 -25.99
N SER A 174 -18.81 13.30 -26.12
CA SER A 174 -19.07 12.28 -27.15
C SER A 174 -19.87 12.79 -28.35
N GLY A 175 -20.29 14.06 -28.35
CA GLY A 175 -20.93 14.70 -29.50
C GLY A 175 -22.45 14.61 -29.50
N THR A 176 -23.07 14.61 -30.69
CA THR A 176 -24.53 14.60 -30.82
C THR A 176 -25.00 13.41 -31.63
N ILE A 177 -26.05 12.76 -31.14
CA ILE A 177 -26.81 11.73 -31.86
C ILE A 177 -28.23 12.23 -32.11
N GLU A 178 -28.75 11.92 -33.29
CA GLU A 178 -30.13 12.19 -33.66
C GLU A 178 -30.83 10.88 -34.04
N LEU A 179 -31.89 10.56 -33.32
CA LEU A 179 -32.81 9.47 -33.63
C LEU A 179 -33.99 10.09 -34.38
N SER A 180 -34.04 9.90 -35.68
CA SER A 180 -35.00 10.51 -36.60
C SER A 180 -35.99 9.49 -37.15
N ALA A 181 -37.06 9.98 -37.80
CA ALA A 181 -38.08 9.15 -38.43
C ALA A 181 -38.62 8.05 -37.50
N ILE A 182 -38.75 8.36 -36.20
CA ILE A 182 -39.28 7.45 -35.19
C ILE A 182 -40.76 7.27 -35.50
N ASN A 183 -41.11 6.10 -36.02
CA ASN A 183 -42.49 5.71 -36.27
C ASN A 183 -42.79 4.53 -35.35
N SER A 184 -43.80 4.67 -34.50
CA SER A 184 -44.18 3.61 -33.59
C SER A 184 -45.69 3.44 -33.53
N ARG A 185 -46.12 2.19 -33.44
CA ARG A 185 -47.49 1.85 -33.06
C ARG A 185 -47.44 0.95 -31.84
N VAL A 186 -48.10 1.36 -30.75
CA VAL A 186 -48.20 0.58 -29.52
C VAL A 186 -49.67 0.43 -29.16
N ASN A 187 -50.20 -0.78 -29.33
CA ASN A 187 -51.55 -1.14 -28.94
C ASN A 187 -51.54 -1.75 -27.54
N LEU A 188 -51.33 -0.91 -26.53
CA LEU A 188 -51.31 -1.33 -25.13
C LEU A 188 -52.70 -1.81 -24.70
N GLN A 189 -52.76 -3.07 -24.29
CA GLN A 189 -53.95 -3.68 -23.70
C GLN A 189 -53.75 -3.94 -22.19
N PRO A 190 -54.83 -4.14 -21.43
CA PRO A 190 -54.72 -4.49 -20.02
C PRO A 190 -53.91 -5.78 -19.82
N SER A 191 -53.22 -5.89 -18.69
CA SER A 191 -52.46 -7.09 -18.31
C SER A 191 -53.32 -8.36 -18.46
N GLY A 192 -52.82 -9.36 -19.21
CA GLY A 192 -53.55 -10.58 -19.57
C GLY A 192 -54.06 -10.60 -21.02
N GLN A 193 -54.02 -9.48 -21.73
CA GLN A 193 -54.34 -9.39 -23.17
C GLN A 193 -53.07 -9.06 -23.98
N GLN A 194 -53.08 -9.46 -25.25
CA GLN A 194 -51.97 -9.20 -26.17
C GLN A 194 -51.85 -7.70 -26.47
N THR A 195 -50.63 -7.19 -26.34
CA THR A 195 -50.19 -5.86 -26.74
C THR A 195 -49.23 -6.00 -27.88
N ASP A 196 -49.52 -5.34 -28.99
CA ASP A 196 -48.64 -5.30 -30.15
C ASP A 196 -47.83 -4.00 -30.12
N PHE A 197 -46.57 -4.09 -30.50
CA PHE A 197 -45.73 -2.91 -30.71
C PHE A 197 -44.87 -3.07 -31.97
N ASP A 198 -44.80 -1.98 -32.72
CA ASP A 198 -43.92 -1.80 -33.85
C ASP A 198 -43.18 -0.48 -33.65
N LEU A 199 -41.87 -0.49 -33.87
CA LEU A 199 -41.00 0.66 -33.82
C LEU A 199 -40.05 0.56 -35.01
N LYS A 200 -40.06 1.59 -35.84
CA LYS A 200 -39.06 1.84 -36.87
C LYS A 200 -38.42 3.19 -36.59
N MET A 201 -37.10 3.25 -36.56
CA MET A 201 -36.39 4.51 -36.40
C MET A 201 -35.08 4.52 -37.20
N ALA A 202 -34.64 5.70 -37.58
CA ALA A 202 -33.33 5.92 -38.19
C ALA A 202 -32.39 6.59 -37.20
N VAL A 203 -31.19 6.05 -37.02
CA VAL A 203 -30.11 6.72 -36.32
C VAL A 203 -29.38 7.57 -37.35
N ALA A 204 -29.65 8.87 -37.33
CA ALA A 204 -29.15 9.82 -38.32
C ALA A 204 -27.67 10.12 -38.09
N GLN A 205 -26.90 10.08 -39.18
CA GLN A 205 -25.50 10.44 -39.26
C GLN A 205 -25.29 11.28 -40.53
N PRO A 206 -24.18 12.05 -40.63
CA PRO A 206 -23.91 12.94 -41.77
C PRO A 206 -23.93 12.24 -43.15
N ASP A 207 -23.52 10.96 -43.23
CA ASP A 207 -23.23 10.31 -44.53
C ASP A 207 -24.08 9.06 -44.85
N LYS A 208 -24.70 8.38 -43.87
CA LYS A 208 -25.66 7.27 -44.08
C LYS A 208 -26.48 6.99 -42.81
N PRO A 209 -27.83 7.08 -42.84
CA PRO A 209 -28.66 6.72 -41.69
C PRO A 209 -28.71 5.21 -41.48
N SER A 210 -28.58 4.75 -40.23
CA SER A 210 -28.74 3.34 -39.85
C SER A 210 -30.20 3.07 -39.47
N GLU A 211 -30.78 1.96 -39.92
CA GLU A 211 -32.18 1.61 -39.60
C GLU A 211 -32.24 0.65 -38.42
N ILE A 212 -33.14 0.93 -37.46
CA ILE A 212 -33.48 0.03 -36.37
C ILE A 212 -34.98 -0.26 -36.46
N GLN A 213 -35.31 -1.54 -36.54
CA GLN A 213 -36.68 -2.03 -36.55
C GLN A 213 -36.90 -3.01 -35.40
N VAL A 214 -37.90 -2.74 -34.58
CA VAL A 214 -38.33 -3.60 -33.47
C VAL A 214 -39.80 -3.89 -33.64
N THR A 215 -40.12 -5.16 -33.83
CA THR A 215 -41.52 -5.63 -33.92
C THR A 215 -41.75 -6.70 -32.88
N GLY A 216 -42.91 -6.67 -32.25
CA GLY A 216 -43.24 -7.67 -31.26
C GLY A 216 -44.70 -7.64 -30.85
N HIS A 217 -45.10 -8.74 -30.24
CA HIS A 217 -46.37 -8.83 -29.55
C HIS A 217 -46.13 -9.49 -28.21
N VAL A 218 -46.69 -8.94 -27.13
CA VAL A 218 -46.44 -9.36 -25.76
C VAL A 218 -47.71 -9.37 -24.93
N THR A 219 -47.77 -10.29 -23.98
CA THR A 219 -48.89 -10.48 -23.06
C THR A 219 -48.32 -10.58 -21.65
N GLY A 220 -48.67 -9.63 -20.78
CA GLY A 220 -48.32 -9.67 -19.36
C GLY A 220 -49.24 -10.59 -18.54
N LYS A 221 -48.79 -11.06 -17.37
CA LYS A 221 -49.62 -11.81 -16.42
C LYS A 221 -50.73 -10.92 -15.83
N PRO A 222 -51.96 -11.45 -15.63
CA PRO A 222 -53.04 -10.69 -15.00
C PRO A 222 -52.67 -10.23 -13.58
N ARG A 223 -53.01 -8.98 -13.22
CA ARG A 223 -52.88 -8.37 -11.87
C ARG A 223 -51.48 -7.97 -11.39
N THR A 224 -50.38 -8.33 -12.06
CA THR A 224 -49.02 -7.92 -11.66
C THR A 224 -48.53 -6.63 -12.32
N GLY A 225 -49.31 -6.05 -13.25
CA GLY A 225 -48.87 -4.94 -14.08
C GLY A 225 -47.91 -5.37 -15.19
N TRP A 226 -47.38 -4.40 -15.95
CA TRP A 226 -46.34 -4.65 -16.95
C TRP A 226 -44.97 -4.76 -16.28
N SER A 227 -44.35 -5.93 -16.41
CA SER A 227 -43.00 -6.21 -15.93
C SER A 227 -42.31 -7.18 -16.88
N LEU A 228 -40.97 -7.15 -16.93
CA LEU A 228 -40.20 -8.14 -17.70
C LEU A 228 -40.60 -9.57 -17.29
N ARG A 229 -40.52 -9.87 -15.99
CA ARG A 229 -41.07 -11.09 -15.42
C ARG A 229 -42.60 -11.07 -15.55
N GLY A 230 -43.22 -12.13 -16.04
CA GLY A 230 -44.66 -12.17 -16.31
C GLY A 230 -45.05 -11.87 -17.77
N THR A 231 -44.12 -11.44 -18.61
CA THR A 231 -44.42 -11.09 -20.01
C THR A 231 -44.03 -12.21 -20.97
N SER A 232 -44.92 -12.58 -21.89
CA SER A 232 -44.69 -13.61 -22.90
C SER A 232 -45.12 -13.13 -24.28
N GLY A 233 -44.45 -13.54 -25.36
CA GLY A 233 -44.65 -12.93 -26.67
C GLY A 233 -43.61 -13.34 -27.72
N HIS A 234 -43.55 -12.61 -28.82
CA HIS A 234 -42.44 -12.66 -29.77
C HIS A 234 -41.81 -11.28 -29.91
N LEU A 235 -40.50 -11.27 -30.13
CA LEU A 235 -39.69 -10.08 -30.36
C LEU A 235 -38.79 -10.33 -31.56
N THR A 236 -38.81 -9.41 -32.51
CA THR A 236 -37.85 -9.33 -33.61
C THR A 236 -37.18 -7.97 -33.56
N VAL A 237 -35.85 -7.96 -33.56
CA VAL A 237 -35.02 -6.76 -33.62
C VAL A 237 -34.13 -6.88 -34.84
N LYS A 238 -34.18 -5.88 -35.72
CA LYS A 238 -33.28 -5.73 -36.85
C LYS A 238 -32.53 -4.41 -36.73
N VAL A 239 -31.23 -4.47 -36.97
CA VAL A 239 -30.32 -3.32 -36.94
C VAL A 239 -29.49 -3.40 -38.22
N ASP A 240 -29.56 -2.36 -39.04
CA ASP A 240 -28.84 -2.30 -40.31
C ASP A 240 -27.70 -1.25 -40.22
N ASP A 241 -26.46 -1.74 -40.34
CA ASP A 241 -25.23 -0.93 -40.38
C ASP A 241 -25.16 0.17 -39.28
N LEU A 242 -25.41 -0.16 -38.02
CA LEU A 242 -25.33 0.80 -36.91
C LEU A 242 -23.87 1.14 -36.59
N ASN A 243 -23.52 2.42 -36.73
CA ASN A 243 -22.22 2.93 -36.30
C ASN A 243 -22.21 3.10 -34.77
N LEU A 244 -21.38 2.32 -34.08
CA LEU A 244 -21.29 2.34 -32.62
C LEU A 244 -20.77 3.68 -32.06
N GLU A 245 -19.99 4.44 -32.85
CA GLU A 245 -19.47 5.74 -32.42
C GLU A 245 -20.60 6.76 -32.20
N SER A 246 -21.71 6.62 -32.94
CA SER A 246 -22.89 7.47 -32.75
C SER A 246 -23.57 7.27 -31.39
N LEU A 247 -23.36 6.13 -30.73
CA LEU A 247 -24.05 5.80 -29.48
C LEU A 247 -23.41 6.40 -28.23
N GLY A 248 -22.29 7.13 -28.37
CA GLY A 248 -21.59 7.78 -27.26
C GLY A 248 -22.52 8.53 -26.29
N PRO A 249 -23.37 9.46 -26.77
CA PRO A 249 -24.30 10.19 -25.91
C PRO A 249 -25.33 9.29 -25.21
N ILE A 250 -25.70 8.15 -25.83
CA ILE A 250 -26.60 7.17 -25.19
C ILE A 250 -25.89 6.43 -24.06
N PHE A 251 -24.62 6.06 -24.23
CA PHE A 251 -23.82 5.46 -23.16
C PHE A 251 -23.61 6.42 -21.99
N ALA A 252 -23.31 7.69 -22.30
CA ALA A 252 -23.20 8.76 -21.30
C ALA A 252 -24.51 8.95 -20.53
N LEU A 253 -25.65 9.02 -21.24
CA LEU A 253 -26.99 9.11 -20.63
C LEU A 253 -27.30 7.90 -19.72
N ALA A 254 -26.76 6.72 -20.04
CA ALA A 254 -26.92 5.51 -19.24
C ALA A 254 -25.90 5.37 -18.09
N GLY A 255 -24.93 6.28 -17.96
CA GLY A 255 -23.85 6.20 -16.97
C GLY A 255 -22.87 5.04 -17.23
N VAL A 256 -22.70 4.66 -18.51
CA VAL A 256 -21.85 3.55 -18.93
C VAL A 256 -20.60 4.09 -19.61
N GLU A 257 -19.44 3.90 -18.98
CA GLU A 257 -18.13 4.31 -19.53
C GLU A 257 -17.63 3.31 -20.59
N ILE A 258 -18.15 3.44 -21.81
CA ILE A 258 -17.74 2.64 -22.97
C ILE A 258 -17.48 3.57 -24.15
N GLN A 259 -16.35 3.38 -24.82
CA GLN A 259 -16.08 3.95 -26.13
C GLN A 259 -16.09 2.81 -27.14
N ALA A 260 -16.98 2.89 -28.12
CA ALA A 260 -17.12 1.88 -29.16
C ALA A 260 -17.11 2.53 -30.54
N LYS A 261 -16.34 1.95 -31.46
CA LYS A 261 -16.34 2.30 -32.89
C LYS A 261 -16.60 1.07 -33.73
N GLY A 262 -16.94 1.31 -34.99
CA GLY A 262 -17.23 0.27 -35.97
C GLY A 262 -18.71 0.15 -36.28
N VAL A 263 -19.04 -0.73 -37.22
CA VAL A 263 -20.40 -0.89 -37.74
C VAL A 263 -20.93 -2.25 -37.34
N VAL A 264 -22.15 -2.30 -36.81
CA VAL A 264 -22.83 -3.54 -36.41
C VAL A 264 -24.16 -3.65 -37.13
N ALA A 265 -24.39 -4.78 -37.78
CA ALA A 265 -25.70 -5.20 -38.25
C ALA A 265 -26.15 -6.44 -37.47
N GLY A 266 -27.44 -6.58 -37.24
CA GLY A 266 -27.97 -7.74 -36.52
C GLY A 266 -29.44 -8.03 -36.80
N ASP A 267 -29.79 -9.32 -36.88
CA ASP A 267 -31.18 -9.80 -36.90
C ASP A 267 -31.35 -10.78 -35.73
N VAL A 268 -32.15 -10.38 -34.74
CA VAL A 268 -32.45 -11.14 -33.53
C VAL A 268 -33.94 -11.45 -33.50
N LYS A 269 -34.28 -12.73 -33.48
CA LYS A 269 -35.65 -13.23 -33.34
C LYS A 269 -35.75 -14.10 -32.11
N SER A 270 -36.74 -13.84 -31.27
CA SER A 270 -36.96 -14.68 -30.10
C SER A 270 -38.42 -14.72 -29.65
N ARG A 271 -38.83 -15.89 -29.15
CA ARG A 271 -40.01 -16.00 -28.31
C ARG A 271 -39.65 -15.65 -26.88
N ILE A 272 -40.44 -14.79 -26.24
CA ILE A 272 -40.32 -14.45 -24.83
C ILE A 272 -41.39 -15.24 -24.07
N LYS A 273 -41.04 -15.81 -22.92
CA LYS A 273 -42.00 -16.42 -22.00
C LYS A 273 -41.62 -16.10 -20.57
N ASP A 274 -42.56 -15.50 -19.85
CA ASP A 274 -42.36 -15.04 -18.47
C ASP A 274 -41.09 -14.17 -18.28
N GLY A 275 -40.73 -13.37 -19.29
CA GLY A 275 -39.55 -12.50 -19.31
C GLY A 275 -38.25 -13.16 -19.76
N ARG A 276 -38.30 -14.39 -20.29
CA ARG A 276 -37.11 -15.16 -20.71
C ARG A 276 -37.19 -15.50 -22.19
N PHE A 277 -36.06 -15.48 -22.89
CA PHE A 277 -35.96 -15.94 -24.28
C PHE A 277 -36.04 -17.48 -24.35
N GLU A 278 -36.95 -18.02 -25.17
CA GLU A 278 -37.08 -19.45 -25.48
C GLU A 278 -36.32 -19.78 -26.77
N ASN A 279 -36.83 -19.39 -27.94
CA ASN A 279 -36.27 -19.74 -29.26
C ASN A 279 -35.44 -18.59 -29.85
N LEU A 280 -34.23 -18.34 -29.35
CA LEU A 280 -33.38 -17.28 -29.87
C LEU A 280 -32.67 -17.70 -31.15
N THR A 281 -32.88 -16.95 -32.22
CA THR A 281 -32.03 -16.96 -33.41
C THR A 281 -31.44 -15.57 -33.57
N ALA A 282 -30.11 -15.48 -33.63
CA ALA A 282 -29.40 -14.22 -33.78
C ALA A 282 -28.29 -14.36 -34.82
N GLY A 283 -28.23 -13.43 -35.76
CA GLY A 283 -27.08 -13.20 -36.63
C GLY A 283 -26.57 -11.80 -36.40
N ILE A 284 -25.30 -11.63 -35.99
CA ILE A 284 -24.67 -10.33 -35.74
C ILE A 284 -23.41 -10.25 -36.57
N LYS A 285 -23.28 -9.17 -37.35
CA LYS A 285 -22.09 -8.87 -38.15
C LYS A 285 -21.48 -7.55 -37.71
N GLY A 286 -20.24 -7.58 -37.27
CA GLY A 286 -19.43 -6.41 -36.94
C GLY A 286 -18.36 -6.16 -37.98
N LYS A 287 -18.07 -4.90 -38.27
CA LYS A 287 -16.95 -4.47 -39.14
C LYS A 287 -16.16 -3.37 -38.44
N ASN A 288 -14.83 -3.49 -38.45
CA ASN A 288 -13.89 -2.52 -37.87
C ASN A 288 -14.26 -2.13 -36.42
N LEU A 289 -14.54 -3.14 -35.59
CA LEU A 289 -14.90 -2.91 -34.19
C LEU A 289 -13.65 -2.45 -33.41
N ASP A 290 -13.81 -1.40 -32.62
CA ASP A 290 -12.81 -0.94 -31.65
C ASP A 290 -13.53 -0.51 -30.37
N VAL A 291 -13.44 -1.32 -29.32
CA VAL A 291 -14.18 -1.14 -28.07
C VAL A 291 -13.23 -1.04 -26.88
N THR A 292 -13.42 -0.03 -26.03
CA THR A 292 -12.74 0.10 -24.74
C THR A 292 -13.72 0.53 -23.64
N GLY A 293 -13.34 0.31 -22.39
CA GLY A 293 -14.11 0.72 -21.22
C GLY A 293 -13.40 0.33 -19.93
N ALA A 294 -13.96 0.72 -18.79
CA ALA A 294 -13.34 0.52 -17.47
C ALA A 294 -12.91 -0.94 -17.19
N LYS A 295 -13.70 -1.92 -17.65
CA LYS A 295 -13.40 -3.35 -17.47
C LYS A 295 -12.16 -3.85 -18.23
N LEU A 296 -11.75 -3.17 -19.30
CA LEU A 296 -10.55 -3.47 -20.08
C LEU A 296 -9.30 -2.73 -19.57
N LYS A 297 -9.40 -1.99 -18.44
CA LYS A 297 -8.25 -1.30 -17.82
C LYS A 297 -7.45 -0.41 -18.79
N GLY A 298 -8.13 0.20 -19.76
CA GLY A 298 -7.54 1.04 -20.81
C GLY A 298 -7.06 0.30 -22.06
N ASP A 299 -7.14 -1.03 -22.09
CA ASP A 299 -6.93 -1.81 -23.30
C ASP A 299 -8.13 -1.70 -24.26
N ARG A 300 -7.94 -2.13 -25.51
CA ARG A 300 -8.96 -2.02 -26.56
C ARG A 300 -9.17 -3.37 -27.24
N PHE A 301 -10.41 -3.80 -27.34
CA PHE A 301 -10.82 -4.94 -28.16
C PHE A 301 -10.97 -4.46 -29.60
N ARG A 302 -10.19 -5.01 -30.54
CA ARG A 302 -10.30 -4.68 -31.96
C ARG A 302 -10.48 -5.93 -32.83
N THR A 303 -11.31 -5.80 -33.85
CA THR A 303 -11.44 -6.82 -34.89
C THR A 303 -11.93 -6.18 -36.18
N SER A 304 -11.32 -6.57 -37.31
CA SER A 304 -11.73 -6.12 -38.65
C SER A 304 -13.10 -6.66 -39.05
N GLY A 305 -13.46 -7.86 -38.58
CA GLY A 305 -14.74 -8.51 -38.86
C GLY A 305 -15.14 -9.45 -37.73
N LEU A 306 -16.40 -9.38 -37.34
CA LEU A 306 -17.02 -10.28 -36.36
C LEU A 306 -18.28 -10.88 -37.00
N ASP A 307 -18.41 -12.20 -37.03
CA ASP A 307 -19.63 -12.91 -37.40
C ASP A 307 -20.07 -13.80 -36.23
N VAL A 308 -21.25 -13.52 -35.69
CA VAL A 308 -21.86 -14.31 -34.63
C VAL A 308 -23.17 -14.86 -35.14
N SER A 309 -23.27 -16.18 -35.20
CA SER A 309 -24.49 -16.90 -35.55
C SER A 309 -24.89 -17.81 -34.39
N VAL A 310 -26.07 -17.55 -33.82
CA VAL A 310 -26.62 -18.30 -32.68
C VAL A 310 -28.00 -18.81 -33.01
N LYS A 311 -28.21 -20.10 -32.75
CA LYS A 311 -29.53 -20.71 -32.73
C LYS A 311 -29.65 -21.54 -31.46
N LEU A 312 -30.52 -21.10 -30.55
CA LEU A 312 -30.76 -21.76 -29.28
C LEU A 312 -32.25 -21.84 -28.92
N ASP A 313 -32.62 -22.91 -28.23
CA ASP A 313 -33.97 -23.21 -27.75
C ASP A 313 -33.90 -23.51 -26.25
N ARG A 314 -34.53 -22.67 -25.44
CA ARG A 314 -34.58 -22.84 -23.99
C ARG A 314 -35.86 -23.56 -23.58
N GLN A 315 -35.71 -24.65 -22.83
CA GLN A 315 -36.80 -25.47 -22.31
C GLN A 315 -36.70 -25.59 -20.79
N LYS A 316 -37.62 -24.96 -20.05
CA LYS A 316 -37.68 -24.98 -18.57
C LYS A 316 -36.31 -24.69 -17.90
N GLU A 317 -35.52 -25.73 -17.69
CA GLU A 317 -34.22 -25.74 -17.00
C GLU A 317 -33.02 -25.87 -17.95
N THR A 318 -33.21 -26.15 -19.24
CA THR A 318 -32.15 -26.38 -20.22
C THR A 318 -32.15 -25.35 -21.37
N ILE A 319 -31.00 -25.19 -22.03
CA ILE A 319 -30.79 -24.44 -23.26
C ILE A 319 -30.18 -25.42 -24.27
N ASN A 320 -30.94 -25.80 -25.27
CA ASN A 320 -30.43 -26.52 -26.43
C ASN A 320 -29.77 -25.53 -27.39
N ILE A 321 -28.48 -25.72 -27.66
CA ILE A 321 -27.68 -24.97 -28.63
C ILE A 321 -27.65 -25.80 -29.91
N ASP A 322 -28.50 -25.46 -30.88
CA ASP A 322 -28.48 -26.09 -32.20
C ASP A 322 -27.16 -25.78 -32.92
N ALA A 323 -26.76 -24.50 -32.86
CA ALA A 323 -25.48 -24.02 -33.38
C ALA A 323 -25.10 -22.69 -32.73
N LEU A 324 -23.86 -22.59 -32.27
CA LEU A 324 -23.17 -21.35 -31.95
C LEU A 324 -21.92 -21.28 -32.81
N LEU A 325 -21.78 -20.21 -33.57
CA LEU A 325 -20.58 -19.84 -34.32
C LEU A 325 -20.20 -18.41 -33.94
N ILE A 326 -18.95 -18.22 -33.54
CA ILE A 326 -18.34 -16.90 -33.34
C ILE A 326 -17.05 -16.90 -34.14
N GLU A 327 -16.94 -16.01 -35.12
CA GLU A 327 -15.79 -15.89 -36.00
C GLU A 327 -15.29 -14.45 -36.02
N SER A 328 -13.98 -14.29 -35.88
CA SER A 328 -13.25 -13.02 -35.98
C SER A 328 -11.90 -13.24 -36.64
N ASP A 329 -11.18 -12.16 -36.92
CA ASP A 329 -9.83 -12.21 -37.49
C ASP A 329 -8.79 -12.91 -36.59
N TRP A 330 -9.05 -13.06 -35.29
CA TRP A 330 -8.15 -13.73 -34.35
C TRP A 330 -8.77 -14.87 -33.54
N ALA A 331 -10.08 -15.12 -33.63
CA ALA A 331 -10.72 -16.24 -32.93
C ALA A 331 -11.86 -16.88 -33.71
N SER A 332 -11.98 -18.20 -33.57
CA SER A 332 -13.10 -19.01 -34.05
C SER A 332 -13.56 -19.93 -32.92
N VAL A 333 -14.86 -19.92 -32.64
CA VAL A 333 -15.51 -20.76 -31.64
C VAL A 333 -16.76 -21.38 -32.24
N THR A 334 -16.89 -22.70 -32.11
CA THR A 334 -18.12 -23.42 -32.42
C THR A 334 -18.63 -24.15 -31.19
N ALA A 335 -19.94 -24.20 -31.00
CA ALA A 335 -20.54 -25.03 -29.97
C ALA A 335 -21.93 -25.54 -30.35
N SER A 336 -22.28 -26.73 -29.87
CA SER A 336 -23.62 -27.31 -29.94
C SER A 336 -23.88 -28.25 -28.76
N GLY A 337 -25.15 -28.53 -28.48
CA GLY A 337 -25.59 -29.43 -27.41
C GLY A 337 -26.48 -28.75 -26.37
N VAL A 338 -26.95 -29.50 -25.37
CA VAL A 338 -27.84 -29.02 -24.31
C VAL A 338 -27.08 -28.62 -23.04
N ILE A 339 -27.26 -27.39 -22.57
CA ILE A 339 -26.66 -26.88 -21.31
C ILE A 339 -27.73 -26.46 -20.29
N PRO A 340 -27.43 -26.38 -18.98
CA PRO A 340 -28.38 -25.84 -18.00
C PRO A 340 -28.57 -24.33 -18.18
N THR A 341 -29.77 -23.85 -17.86
CA THR A 341 -30.09 -22.41 -17.86
C THR A 341 -29.43 -21.64 -16.72
N THR A 342 -28.95 -22.35 -15.70
CA THR A 342 -28.19 -21.82 -14.56
C THR A 342 -27.12 -22.82 -14.17
N PHE A 343 -25.87 -22.41 -14.15
CA PHE A 343 -24.77 -23.21 -13.59
C PHE A 343 -24.67 -22.87 -12.10
N LYS A 344 -25.08 -23.76 -11.18
CA LYS A 344 -24.78 -23.57 -9.74
C LYS A 344 -23.41 -24.15 -9.42
N SER A 345 -23.07 -25.27 -10.05
CA SER A 345 -21.73 -25.85 -10.02
C SER A 345 -21.36 -26.45 -11.37
N VAL A 346 -20.07 -26.69 -11.59
CA VAL A 346 -19.59 -27.52 -12.71
C VAL A 346 -20.17 -28.94 -12.60
N GLY A 347 -20.49 -29.40 -11.38
CA GLY A 347 -21.01 -30.74 -11.14
C GLY A 347 -22.43 -30.98 -11.61
N ASP A 348 -23.29 -29.96 -11.61
CA ASP A 348 -24.67 -30.04 -12.10
C ASP A 348 -24.72 -30.47 -13.59
N PHE A 349 -23.70 -30.07 -14.36
CA PHE A 349 -23.57 -30.44 -15.77
C PHE A 349 -23.25 -31.93 -15.94
N PHE A 350 -22.62 -32.52 -14.93
CA PHE A 350 -22.13 -33.90 -14.94
C PHE A 350 -22.96 -34.86 -14.09
N GLU A 351 -24.11 -34.51 -13.54
CA GLU A 351 -24.94 -35.49 -12.80
C GLU A 351 -25.26 -36.74 -13.64
N ALA A 352 -25.41 -37.90 -13.01
CA ALA A 352 -25.56 -39.19 -13.70
C ALA A 352 -26.78 -39.25 -14.64
N ASP A 353 -27.83 -38.55 -14.27
CA ASP A 353 -29.11 -38.39 -14.98
C ASP A 353 -29.22 -37.07 -15.74
N SER A 354 -28.12 -36.31 -15.82
CA SER A 354 -28.01 -35.11 -16.65
C SER A 354 -28.29 -35.44 -18.12
N ASN A 355 -29.21 -34.69 -18.71
CA ASN A 355 -29.45 -34.69 -20.15
C ASN A 355 -28.61 -33.64 -20.87
N TYR A 356 -27.60 -33.05 -20.22
CA TYR A 356 -26.77 -31.98 -20.77
C TYR A 356 -25.63 -32.53 -21.61
N ASP A 357 -25.48 -32.03 -22.83
CA ASP A 357 -24.37 -32.31 -23.74
C ASP A 357 -23.74 -31.03 -24.29
N LEU A 358 -22.43 -31.06 -24.51
CA LEU A 358 -21.69 -29.98 -25.14
C LEU A 358 -20.62 -30.58 -26.04
N LYS A 359 -20.65 -30.14 -27.29
CA LYS A 359 -19.54 -30.26 -28.22
C LYS A 359 -19.11 -28.86 -28.61
N GLY A 360 -17.82 -28.59 -28.60
CA GLY A 360 -17.31 -27.32 -29.08
C GLY A 360 -15.83 -27.38 -29.45
N ASP A 361 -15.46 -26.53 -30.38
CA ASP A 361 -14.10 -26.35 -30.87
C ASP A 361 -13.73 -24.87 -30.75
N PHE A 362 -12.49 -24.57 -30.38
CA PHE A 362 -11.99 -23.20 -30.33
C PHE A 362 -10.58 -23.10 -30.91
N ASN A 363 -10.32 -21.97 -31.57
CA ASN A 363 -9.03 -21.58 -32.11
C ASN A 363 -8.85 -20.08 -31.91
N CYS A 364 -7.74 -19.66 -31.31
CA CYS A 364 -7.46 -18.28 -30.99
C CYS A 364 -5.99 -17.95 -31.28
N ASP A 365 -5.76 -16.86 -32.00
CA ASP A 365 -4.45 -16.24 -32.19
C ASP A 365 -4.10 -15.43 -30.93
N LEU A 366 -3.20 -15.99 -30.12
CA LEU A 366 -2.80 -15.36 -28.87
C LEU A 366 -1.98 -14.10 -29.10
N ALA A 367 -1.22 -13.99 -30.19
CA ALA A 367 -0.44 -12.77 -30.47
C ALA A 367 -1.38 -11.59 -30.75
N ALA A 368 -2.44 -11.82 -31.53
CA ALA A 368 -3.46 -10.81 -31.78
C ALA A 368 -4.19 -10.40 -30.48
N VAL A 369 -4.56 -11.32 -29.61
CA VAL A 369 -5.27 -11.02 -28.35
C VAL A 369 -4.36 -10.33 -27.33
N LEU A 370 -3.16 -10.85 -27.10
CA LEU A 370 -2.22 -10.38 -26.08
C LEU A 370 -1.64 -9.00 -26.42
N SER A 371 -1.47 -8.69 -27.71
CA SER A 371 -1.01 -7.36 -28.16
C SER A 371 -2.07 -6.26 -27.96
N GLN A 372 -3.35 -6.62 -27.98
CA GLN A 372 -4.47 -5.68 -27.84
C GLN A 372 -4.90 -5.49 -26.38
N MET A 373 -4.73 -6.53 -25.55
CA MET A 373 -5.18 -6.56 -24.15
C MET A 373 -4.08 -6.90 -23.13
N PRO A 374 -2.90 -6.23 -23.16
CA PRO A 374 -1.77 -6.57 -22.31
C PRO A 374 -2.03 -6.31 -20.82
N LYS A 375 -2.75 -5.23 -20.46
CA LYS A 375 -3.02 -4.88 -19.05
C LYS A 375 -4.11 -5.75 -18.45
N THR A 376 -5.11 -6.08 -19.26
CA THR A 376 -6.23 -6.94 -18.89
C THR A 376 -5.74 -8.35 -18.59
N LEU A 377 -4.77 -8.84 -19.38
CA LEU A 377 -4.21 -10.18 -19.28
C LEU A 377 -2.92 -10.25 -18.44
N GLY A 378 -2.45 -9.12 -17.89
CA GLY A 378 -1.35 -9.07 -16.92
C GLY A 378 0.04 -9.33 -17.48
N LEU A 379 0.31 -8.97 -18.74
CA LEU A 379 1.63 -9.09 -19.35
C LEU A 379 2.63 -8.12 -18.72
N LYS A 380 3.91 -8.52 -18.65
CA LYS A 380 5.00 -7.65 -18.22
C LYS A 380 5.11 -6.43 -19.16
N GLU A 381 5.37 -5.25 -18.61
CA GLU A 381 5.64 -4.05 -19.40
C GLU A 381 6.78 -4.29 -20.41
N GLY A 382 6.66 -3.76 -21.62
CA GLY A 382 7.62 -4.00 -22.71
C GLY A 382 7.50 -5.37 -23.41
N THR A 383 6.54 -6.21 -23.03
CA THR A 383 6.27 -7.48 -23.73
C THR A 383 5.48 -7.26 -25.02
N GLN A 384 5.95 -7.86 -26.11
CA GLN A 384 5.27 -7.95 -27.39
C GLN A 384 5.22 -9.41 -27.84
N VAL A 385 4.03 -10.00 -27.81
CA VAL A 385 3.83 -11.36 -28.33
C VAL A 385 3.68 -11.28 -29.85
N THR A 386 4.51 -12.00 -30.60
CA THR A 386 4.55 -11.99 -32.07
C THR A 386 3.94 -13.24 -32.69
N SER A 387 3.86 -14.35 -31.95
CA SER A 387 3.16 -15.57 -32.37
C SER A 387 2.62 -16.33 -31.17
N GLY A 388 1.61 -17.16 -31.41
CA GLY A 388 1.06 -18.08 -30.41
C GLY A 388 -0.37 -18.46 -30.77
N ARG A 389 -0.73 -19.72 -30.56
CA ARG A 389 -2.07 -20.21 -30.86
C ARG A 389 -2.62 -21.04 -29.72
N LEU A 390 -3.85 -20.75 -29.31
CA LEU A 390 -4.64 -21.54 -28.39
C LEU A 390 -5.70 -22.30 -29.18
N THR A 391 -5.63 -23.63 -29.17
CA THR A 391 -6.60 -24.51 -29.84
C THR A 391 -7.10 -25.56 -28.88
N GLY A 392 -8.35 -26.00 -29.03
CA GLY A 392 -8.84 -27.13 -28.25
C GLY A 392 -10.28 -27.48 -28.59
N ASN A 393 -10.74 -28.56 -27.99
CA ASN A 393 -12.09 -29.05 -28.15
C ASN A 393 -12.63 -29.59 -26.84
N VAL A 394 -13.95 -29.58 -26.71
CA VAL A 394 -14.71 -30.20 -25.63
C VAL A 394 -15.80 -31.06 -26.23
N ALA A 395 -16.00 -32.26 -25.69
CA ALA A 395 -17.06 -33.16 -26.10
C ALA A 395 -17.58 -33.95 -24.89
N THR A 396 -18.89 -34.03 -24.76
CA THR A 396 -19.55 -34.90 -23.78
C THR A 396 -20.23 -36.09 -24.47
N SER A 397 -20.24 -37.24 -23.81
CA SER A 397 -20.97 -38.43 -24.26
C SER A 397 -21.57 -39.19 -23.08
N THR A 398 -22.57 -40.04 -23.32
CA THR A 398 -23.04 -41.04 -22.34
C THR A 398 -22.65 -42.42 -22.82
N GLN A 399 -21.95 -43.20 -22.00
CA GLN A 399 -21.56 -44.58 -22.30
C GLN A 399 -21.86 -45.48 -21.08
N ALA A 400 -22.60 -46.57 -21.30
CA ALA A 400 -22.94 -47.55 -20.24
C ALA A 400 -23.56 -46.95 -18.97
N GLY A 401 -24.40 -45.92 -19.11
CA GLY A 401 -25.04 -45.22 -17.99
C GLY A 401 -24.12 -44.27 -17.20
N LYS A 402 -22.90 -44.04 -17.68
CA LYS A 402 -21.97 -43.03 -17.17
C LYS A 402 -21.90 -41.84 -18.13
N ARG A 403 -21.95 -40.62 -17.59
CA ARG A 403 -21.62 -39.41 -18.36
C ARG A 403 -20.11 -39.29 -18.46
N GLN A 404 -19.61 -38.88 -19.61
CA GLN A 404 -18.19 -38.64 -19.87
C GLN A 404 -18.00 -37.29 -20.56
N MET A 405 -16.93 -36.60 -20.21
CA MET A 405 -16.45 -35.38 -20.86
C MET A 405 -15.00 -35.59 -21.23
N ARG A 406 -14.67 -35.32 -22.48
CA ARG A 406 -13.29 -35.19 -22.96
C ARG A 406 -13.07 -33.74 -23.35
N ALA A 407 -12.02 -33.13 -22.83
CA ALA A 407 -11.55 -31.86 -23.35
C ALA A 407 -10.03 -31.87 -23.49
N ASN A 408 -9.55 -31.12 -24.48
CA ASN A 408 -8.15 -30.82 -24.65
C ASN A 408 -7.98 -29.31 -24.92
N ALA A 409 -6.81 -28.80 -24.57
CA ALA A 409 -6.39 -27.46 -24.93
C ALA A 409 -4.87 -27.46 -25.14
N THR A 410 -4.43 -26.80 -26.18
CA THR A 410 -3.02 -26.68 -26.55
C THR A 410 -2.68 -25.22 -26.80
N ILE A 411 -1.63 -24.74 -26.14
CA ILE A 411 -0.97 -23.47 -26.45
C ILE A 411 0.34 -23.82 -27.18
N ALA A 412 0.43 -23.45 -28.45
CA ALA A 412 1.58 -23.75 -29.30
C ALA A 412 2.20 -22.48 -29.90
N GLY A 413 3.53 -22.51 -30.12
CA GLY A 413 4.26 -21.48 -30.86
C GLY A 413 4.22 -20.09 -30.21
N LEU A 414 4.15 -20.02 -28.88
CA LEU A 414 4.16 -18.74 -28.16
C LEU A 414 5.56 -18.12 -28.22
N GLU A 415 5.72 -17.06 -29.02
CA GLU A 415 6.96 -16.30 -29.17
C GLU A 415 6.68 -14.79 -29.11
N GLY A 416 7.69 -14.02 -28.74
CA GLY A 416 7.62 -12.57 -28.64
C GLY A 416 8.95 -11.93 -28.30
N THR A 417 8.89 -10.67 -27.86
CA THR A 417 10.00 -9.95 -27.26
C THR A 417 9.60 -9.35 -25.93
N VAL A 418 10.55 -9.24 -25.00
CA VAL A 418 10.37 -8.62 -23.69
C VAL A 418 11.53 -7.66 -23.51
N ASP A 419 11.24 -6.37 -23.37
CA ASP A 419 12.27 -5.32 -23.33
C ASP A 419 13.23 -5.39 -24.54
N GLY A 420 12.69 -5.75 -25.71
CA GLY A 420 13.43 -5.91 -26.97
C GLY A 420 14.23 -7.23 -27.12
N LYS A 421 14.22 -8.13 -26.13
CA LYS A 421 14.90 -9.44 -26.20
C LYS A 421 13.92 -10.53 -26.62
N LYS A 422 14.35 -11.44 -27.51
CA LYS A 422 13.52 -12.59 -27.93
C LYS A 422 13.14 -13.46 -26.73
N ALA A 423 11.86 -13.82 -26.65
CA ALA A 423 11.29 -14.75 -25.68
C ALA A 423 10.40 -15.77 -26.42
N SER A 424 10.46 -17.04 -26.03
CA SER A 424 9.67 -18.11 -26.64
C SER A 424 9.53 -19.29 -25.69
N LEU A 425 8.38 -19.97 -25.74
CA LEU A 425 8.23 -21.30 -25.12
C LEU A 425 8.94 -22.35 -25.97
N SER A 426 9.72 -23.23 -25.34
CA SER A 426 10.43 -24.31 -26.04
C SER A 426 9.50 -25.41 -26.55
N GLU A 427 8.42 -25.71 -25.83
CA GLU A 427 7.41 -26.71 -26.19
C GLU A 427 5.99 -26.18 -25.93
N SER A 428 4.99 -26.90 -26.43
CA SER A 428 3.59 -26.53 -26.25
C SER A 428 3.12 -26.83 -24.83
N ILE A 429 2.19 -26.03 -24.31
CA ILE A 429 1.45 -26.35 -23.09
C ILE A 429 0.20 -27.12 -23.50
N ILE A 430 0.03 -28.32 -22.97
CA ILE A 430 -1.08 -29.22 -23.31
C ILE A 430 -1.85 -29.53 -22.03
N ALA A 431 -3.16 -29.37 -22.06
CA ALA A 431 -4.06 -29.82 -21.01
C ALA A 431 -5.05 -30.82 -21.59
N GLU A 432 -5.15 -32.00 -20.97
CA GLU A 432 -6.10 -33.04 -21.33
C GLU A 432 -6.95 -33.41 -20.12
N THR A 433 -8.25 -33.56 -20.31
CA THR A 433 -9.14 -34.01 -19.25
C THR A 433 -10.14 -35.05 -19.76
N LEU A 434 -10.34 -36.09 -18.94
CA LEU A 434 -11.41 -37.05 -19.01
C LEU A 434 -12.11 -37.05 -17.66
N VAL A 435 -13.35 -36.57 -17.65
CA VAL A 435 -14.21 -36.60 -16.46
C VAL A 435 -15.33 -37.59 -16.74
N SER A 436 -15.60 -38.50 -15.81
CA SER A 436 -16.79 -39.33 -15.81
C SER A 436 -17.67 -39.06 -14.61
N SER A 437 -18.94 -39.41 -14.71
CA SER A 437 -19.87 -39.29 -13.61
C SER A 437 -20.94 -40.36 -13.67
N ASP A 438 -21.30 -40.86 -12.50
CA ASP A 438 -22.36 -41.84 -12.28
C ASP A 438 -23.12 -41.52 -10.99
N LYS A 439 -24.04 -42.40 -10.56
CA LYS A 439 -24.87 -42.18 -9.36
C LYS A 439 -24.05 -41.96 -8.08
N ALA A 440 -22.77 -42.34 -8.08
CA ALA A 440 -21.89 -42.20 -6.94
C ALA A 440 -21.08 -40.89 -6.96
N GLY A 441 -21.23 -40.03 -7.99
CA GLY A 441 -20.62 -38.71 -8.08
C GLY A 441 -19.68 -38.55 -9.27
N ILE A 442 -18.95 -37.44 -9.27
CA ILE A 442 -18.05 -37.03 -10.36
C ILE A 442 -16.65 -37.56 -10.10
N THR A 443 -16.07 -38.18 -11.13
CA THR A 443 -14.73 -38.75 -11.14
C THR A 443 -13.90 -38.10 -12.24
N PHE A 444 -12.76 -37.54 -11.89
CA PHE A 444 -11.73 -37.17 -12.85
C PHE A 444 -10.94 -38.44 -13.17
N ASP A 445 -11.24 -39.08 -14.30
CA ASP A 445 -10.50 -40.25 -14.77
C ASP A 445 -9.08 -39.85 -15.23
N LYS A 446 -8.95 -38.64 -15.78
CA LYS A 446 -7.68 -38.02 -16.16
C LYS A 446 -7.81 -36.49 -16.11
N LEU A 447 -6.86 -35.82 -15.50
CA LEU A 447 -6.52 -34.42 -15.76
C LEU A 447 -5.01 -34.35 -15.85
N ASP A 448 -4.46 -34.13 -17.04
CA ASP A 448 -3.00 -34.11 -17.28
C ASP A 448 -2.65 -32.78 -17.96
N ILE A 449 -1.92 -31.94 -17.24
CA ILE A 449 -1.42 -30.67 -17.72
C ILE A 449 0.09 -30.82 -17.86
N THR A 450 0.60 -30.69 -19.08
CA THR A 450 2.03 -30.78 -19.41
C THR A 450 2.50 -29.46 -19.99
N ALA A 451 3.57 -28.91 -19.43
CA ALA A 451 4.27 -27.71 -19.88
C ALA A 451 5.80 -27.99 -19.89
N PRO A 452 6.61 -27.19 -20.60
CA PRO A 452 8.07 -27.40 -20.64
C PRO A 452 8.75 -27.40 -19.26
N PHE A 453 8.12 -26.76 -18.29
CA PHE A 453 8.62 -26.54 -16.93
C PHE A 453 7.85 -27.28 -15.84
N ALA A 454 6.69 -27.89 -16.13
CA ALA A 454 5.87 -28.54 -15.12
C ALA A 454 4.93 -29.60 -15.70
N ARG A 455 4.55 -30.58 -14.87
CA ARG A 455 3.47 -31.52 -15.15
C ARG A 455 2.58 -31.69 -13.93
N ILE A 456 1.27 -31.70 -14.14
CA ILE A 456 0.27 -31.92 -13.09
C ILE A 456 -0.68 -33.01 -13.57
N ILE A 457 -0.83 -34.07 -12.77
CA ILE A 457 -1.73 -35.18 -13.02
C ILE A 457 -2.71 -35.25 -11.84
N CYS A 458 -4.02 -35.16 -12.12
CA CYS A 458 -5.06 -35.36 -11.12
C CYS A 458 -6.00 -36.50 -11.53
N THR A 459 -6.38 -37.33 -10.56
CA THR A 459 -7.33 -38.43 -10.74
C THR A 459 -8.17 -38.66 -9.49
N GLY A 460 -9.31 -39.31 -9.62
CA GLY A 460 -10.18 -39.69 -8.49
C GLY A 460 -11.47 -38.90 -8.44
N ARG A 461 -12.22 -39.05 -7.35
CA ARG A 461 -13.52 -38.37 -7.19
C ARG A 461 -13.34 -36.94 -6.71
N ILE A 462 -14.27 -36.04 -7.00
CA ILE A 462 -14.19 -34.64 -6.55
C ILE A 462 -14.10 -34.49 -5.03
N GLU A 463 -14.67 -35.43 -4.28
CA GLU A 463 -14.59 -35.50 -2.82
C GLU A 463 -13.26 -36.08 -2.32
N SER A 464 -12.39 -36.57 -3.20
CA SER A 464 -11.14 -37.27 -2.90
C SER A 464 -10.23 -37.34 -4.14
N LEU A 465 -9.83 -36.17 -4.67
CA LEU A 465 -8.95 -36.04 -5.85
C LEU A 465 -7.52 -36.24 -5.43
N THR A 466 -6.87 -37.28 -5.94
CA THR A 466 -5.41 -37.40 -5.83
C THR A 466 -4.74 -36.58 -6.91
N TYR A 467 -3.65 -35.91 -6.57
CA TYR A 467 -2.82 -35.21 -7.56
C TYR A 467 -1.33 -35.50 -7.34
N ASP A 468 -0.58 -35.44 -8.44
CA ASP A 468 0.88 -35.48 -8.51
C ASP A 468 1.31 -34.29 -9.39
N ALA A 469 2.20 -33.45 -8.87
CA ALA A 469 2.69 -32.26 -9.54
C ALA A 469 4.21 -32.24 -9.48
N GLN A 470 4.84 -31.89 -10.59
CA GLN A 470 6.29 -31.77 -10.73
C GLN A 470 6.61 -30.48 -11.45
N ALA A 471 7.63 -29.75 -10.99
CA ALA A 471 8.08 -28.54 -11.65
C ALA A 471 9.61 -28.37 -11.57
N ASP A 472 10.20 -27.95 -12.69
CA ASP A 472 11.58 -27.45 -12.75
C ASP A 472 11.51 -25.93 -12.61
N LEU A 473 11.96 -25.40 -11.47
CA LEU A 473 11.86 -23.99 -11.14
C LEU A 473 12.79 -23.13 -12.01
N ALA A 474 13.89 -23.69 -12.51
CA ALA A 474 14.79 -22.99 -13.43
C ALA A 474 14.13 -22.84 -14.80
N LYS A 475 13.50 -23.90 -15.31
CA LYS A 475 12.70 -23.83 -16.54
C LYS A 475 11.47 -22.96 -16.37
N LEU A 476 10.78 -23.00 -15.22
CA LEU A 476 9.65 -22.11 -14.95
C LEU A 476 10.08 -20.64 -15.09
N GLN A 477 11.23 -20.29 -14.50
CA GLN A 477 11.81 -18.96 -14.60
C GLN A 477 12.24 -18.61 -16.03
N SER A 478 12.87 -19.54 -16.76
CA SER A 478 13.39 -19.29 -18.10
C SER A 478 12.35 -19.41 -19.22
N GLU A 479 11.22 -20.06 -19.01
CA GLU A 479 10.15 -20.28 -19.99
C GLU A 479 9.01 -19.29 -19.74
N LEU A 480 8.34 -19.43 -18.58
CA LEU A 480 7.17 -18.60 -18.24
C LEU A 480 7.58 -17.23 -17.71
N GLY A 481 8.64 -17.16 -16.89
CA GLY A 481 9.15 -15.93 -16.30
C GLY A 481 9.68 -14.89 -17.28
N GLN A 482 9.79 -15.24 -18.58
CA GLN A 482 10.04 -14.27 -19.64
C GLN A 482 8.82 -13.37 -19.87
N PHE A 483 7.61 -13.94 -19.86
CA PHE A 483 6.36 -13.25 -20.21
C PHE A 483 5.65 -12.60 -19.01
N ILE A 484 5.83 -13.16 -17.81
CA ILE A 484 5.18 -12.70 -16.58
C ILE A 484 6.20 -12.25 -15.53
N ASN A 485 5.82 -11.30 -14.67
CA ASN A 485 6.66 -10.85 -13.57
C ASN A 485 6.63 -11.89 -12.42
N MET A 486 7.74 -12.59 -12.19
CA MET A 486 7.91 -13.57 -11.10
C MET A 486 8.55 -12.98 -9.83
N GLY A 487 8.66 -11.66 -9.73
CA GLY A 487 9.26 -10.96 -8.59
C GLY A 487 10.77 -10.71 -8.73
N LYS A 488 11.39 -10.29 -7.63
CA LYS A 488 12.77 -9.77 -7.59
C LYS A 488 13.86 -10.84 -7.49
N TYR A 489 13.51 -12.09 -7.21
CA TYR A 489 14.45 -13.20 -7.03
C TYR A 489 14.34 -14.19 -8.18
N ARG A 490 15.49 -14.67 -8.67
CA ARG A 490 15.56 -15.83 -9.56
C ARG A 490 15.53 -17.10 -8.73
N MET A 491 14.76 -18.08 -9.18
CA MET A 491 14.64 -19.39 -8.55
C MET A 491 15.11 -20.53 -9.44
N SER A 492 15.70 -21.55 -8.82
CA SER A 492 15.99 -22.84 -9.44
C SER A 492 15.80 -23.95 -8.41
N GLY A 493 15.63 -25.19 -8.89
CA GLY A 493 15.36 -26.37 -8.09
C GLY A 493 14.27 -27.22 -8.71
N GLU A 494 13.98 -28.36 -8.09
CA GLU A 494 12.94 -29.29 -8.50
C GLU A 494 11.88 -29.39 -7.41
N LEU A 495 10.62 -29.14 -7.76
CA LEU A 495 9.47 -29.35 -6.89
C LEU A 495 8.78 -30.65 -7.31
N VAL A 496 8.51 -31.53 -6.34
CA VAL A 496 7.63 -32.67 -6.48
C VAL A 496 6.60 -32.59 -5.37
N GLU A 497 5.33 -32.62 -5.71
CA GLU A 497 4.21 -32.53 -4.78
C GLU A 497 3.20 -33.62 -5.09
N LYS A 498 2.65 -34.22 -4.04
CA LYS A 498 1.54 -35.16 -4.17
C LYS A 498 0.57 -34.96 -3.02
N GLY A 499 -0.71 -35.16 -3.28
CA GLY A 499 -1.70 -34.96 -2.24
C GLY A 499 -3.10 -35.39 -2.63
N LEU A 500 -4.02 -35.02 -1.75
CA LEU A 500 -5.44 -35.20 -1.85
C LEU A 500 -6.12 -33.83 -1.75
N ILE A 501 -7.08 -33.57 -2.64
CA ILE A 501 -7.99 -32.44 -2.58
C ILE A 501 -9.41 -33.00 -2.41
N SER A 502 -10.14 -32.53 -1.41
CA SER A 502 -11.54 -32.87 -1.19
C SER A 502 -12.38 -31.61 -1.30
N ILE A 503 -13.28 -31.57 -2.28
CA ILE A 503 -14.22 -30.45 -2.47
C ILE A 503 -15.60 -30.96 -2.09
N LYS A 504 -16.20 -30.37 -1.05
CA LYS A 504 -17.55 -30.69 -0.57
C LYS A 504 -18.30 -29.42 -0.25
N GLU A 505 -19.34 -29.12 -1.03
CA GLU A 505 -20.18 -27.93 -0.85
C GLU A 505 -19.31 -26.64 -0.75
N GLU A 506 -19.32 -25.98 0.41
CA GLU A 506 -18.62 -24.73 0.70
C GLU A 506 -17.25 -24.97 1.39
N ARG A 507 -16.76 -26.22 1.43
CA ARG A 507 -15.47 -26.61 2.02
C ARG A 507 -14.51 -27.19 0.98
N ILE A 508 -13.25 -26.78 1.06
CA ILE A 508 -12.16 -27.32 0.25
C ILE A 508 -11.04 -27.74 1.20
N ALA A 509 -10.82 -29.05 1.34
CA ALA A 509 -9.70 -29.58 2.10
C ALA A 509 -8.57 -30.01 1.16
N ALA A 510 -7.33 -29.73 1.52
CA ALA A 510 -6.15 -30.18 0.81
C ALA A 510 -5.14 -30.76 1.80
N SER A 511 -4.62 -31.95 1.53
CA SER A 511 -3.54 -32.55 2.31
C SER A 511 -2.53 -33.24 1.41
N GLY A 512 -1.26 -33.23 1.79
CA GLY A 512 -0.22 -33.75 0.92
C GLY A 512 1.18 -33.58 1.45
N SER A 513 2.14 -33.91 0.59
CA SER A 513 3.56 -33.75 0.84
C SER A 513 4.22 -33.12 -0.39
N ALA A 514 4.99 -32.06 -0.20
CA ALA A 514 5.86 -31.47 -1.19
C ALA A 514 7.33 -31.70 -0.82
N GLN A 515 8.16 -31.95 -1.83
CA GLN A 515 9.61 -32.03 -1.72
C GLN A 515 10.22 -31.05 -2.70
N ILE A 516 11.10 -30.18 -2.19
CA ILE A 516 11.86 -29.25 -3.00
C ILE A 516 13.33 -29.66 -2.91
N LYS A 517 13.94 -30.01 -4.05
CA LYS A 517 15.36 -30.36 -4.15
C LYS A 517 16.15 -29.22 -4.77
N ASN A 518 17.35 -28.98 -4.24
CA ASN A 518 18.30 -28.00 -4.75
C ASN A 518 17.69 -26.60 -4.95
N LEU A 519 16.84 -26.16 -4.02
CA LEU A 519 16.27 -24.82 -4.07
C LEU A 519 17.41 -23.81 -4.00
N ARG A 520 17.45 -22.88 -4.95
CA ARG A 520 18.33 -21.72 -4.89
C ARG A 520 17.55 -20.48 -5.24
N LEU A 521 17.66 -19.48 -4.38
CA LEU A 521 17.13 -18.15 -4.59
C LEU A 521 18.32 -17.20 -4.78
N SER A 522 18.25 -16.33 -5.80
CA SER A 522 19.28 -15.34 -6.06
C SER A 522 18.70 -13.97 -6.40
N SER A 523 19.35 -12.92 -5.90
CA SER A 523 18.99 -11.53 -6.18
C SER A 523 19.79 -10.98 -7.37
N GLN A 524 19.39 -9.81 -7.87
CA GLN A 524 20.14 -9.09 -8.91
C GLN A 524 21.54 -8.64 -8.43
N ASP A 525 21.70 -8.40 -7.12
CA ASP A 525 22.95 -7.95 -6.50
C ASP A 525 23.95 -9.11 -6.23
N GLY A 526 23.69 -10.30 -6.78
CA GLY A 526 24.56 -11.47 -6.66
C GLY A 526 24.45 -12.24 -5.35
N LEU A 527 23.59 -11.81 -4.40
CA LEU A 527 23.30 -12.60 -3.20
C LEU A 527 22.52 -13.85 -3.56
N SER A 528 22.84 -14.97 -2.91
CA SER A 528 22.09 -16.22 -3.07
C SER A 528 21.94 -16.98 -1.76
N ALA A 529 20.82 -17.67 -1.61
CA ALA A 529 20.56 -18.64 -0.55
C ALA A 529 20.16 -19.98 -1.19
N ALA A 530 20.54 -21.09 -0.57
CA ALA A 530 20.27 -22.42 -1.09
C ALA A 530 19.79 -23.36 0.01
N GLU A 531 18.86 -24.24 -0.34
CA GLU A 531 18.36 -25.32 0.50
C GLU A 531 18.43 -26.63 -0.31
N PRO A 532 19.29 -27.59 0.07
CA PRO A 532 19.47 -28.82 -0.69
C PRO A 532 18.20 -29.68 -0.73
N MET A 533 17.43 -29.73 0.36
CA MET A 533 16.18 -30.49 0.40
C MET A 533 15.25 -29.95 1.48
N ALA A 534 14.05 -29.52 1.08
CA ALA A 534 12.95 -29.23 1.97
C ALA A 534 11.80 -30.22 1.75
N ASN A 535 11.29 -30.82 2.83
CA ASN A 535 10.08 -31.63 2.83
C ASN A 535 8.98 -30.87 3.56
N ILE A 536 7.80 -30.76 2.98
CA ILE A 536 6.66 -30.01 3.50
C ILE A 536 5.45 -30.93 3.51
N ASP A 537 5.00 -31.34 4.67
CA ASP A 537 3.72 -32.02 4.84
C ASP A 537 2.65 -31.00 5.22
N PHE A 538 1.45 -31.10 4.67
CA PHE A 538 0.36 -30.18 4.99
C PHE A 538 -1.01 -30.84 4.99
N ALA A 539 -1.92 -30.24 5.76
CA ALA A 539 -3.35 -30.51 5.80
C ALA A 539 -4.07 -29.21 6.17
N VAL A 540 -4.88 -28.70 5.24
CA VAL A 540 -5.60 -27.42 5.35
C VAL A 540 -7.05 -27.58 4.89
N ASP A 541 -7.99 -26.88 5.52
CA ASP A 541 -9.42 -26.86 5.17
C ASP A 541 -9.89 -25.41 5.01
N VAL A 542 -10.40 -25.06 3.84
CA VAL A 542 -10.94 -23.75 3.53
C VAL A 542 -12.46 -23.80 3.65
N ASP A 543 -13.02 -23.03 4.57
CA ASP A 543 -14.46 -22.85 4.75
C ASP A 543 -14.88 -21.52 4.10
N THR A 544 -15.40 -21.61 2.88
CA THR A 544 -15.77 -20.43 2.08
C THR A 544 -17.08 -19.79 2.55
N LYS A 545 -17.95 -20.55 3.24
CA LYS A 545 -19.18 -20.02 3.86
C LYS A 545 -18.88 -19.09 5.01
N ASN A 546 -17.97 -19.53 5.87
CA ASN A 546 -17.65 -18.87 7.14
C ASN A 546 -16.38 -18.03 7.08
N ASN A 547 -15.75 -17.94 5.89
CA ASN A 547 -14.60 -17.09 5.56
C ASN A 547 -13.34 -17.35 6.40
N PHE A 548 -12.94 -18.61 6.62
CA PHE A 548 -11.67 -18.94 7.28
C PHE A 548 -10.98 -20.17 6.69
N VAL A 549 -9.69 -20.32 6.97
CA VAL A 549 -8.87 -21.50 6.70
C VAL A 549 -8.49 -22.14 8.02
N THR A 550 -8.70 -23.44 8.16
CA THR A 550 -8.13 -24.24 9.24
C THR A 550 -6.84 -24.88 8.75
N ILE A 551 -5.81 -24.85 9.58
CA ILE A 551 -4.53 -25.48 9.35
C ILE A 551 -4.44 -26.62 10.36
N ASP A 552 -4.79 -27.85 9.94
CA ASP A 552 -4.65 -29.02 10.82
C ASP A 552 -3.16 -29.26 11.08
N SER A 553 -2.35 -29.24 10.03
CA SER A 553 -0.89 -29.22 10.15
C SER A 553 -0.21 -28.65 8.92
N ILE A 554 0.89 -27.93 9.10
CA ILE A 554 1.91 -27.67 8.09
C ILE A 554 3.25 -27.95 8.76
N LYS A 555 4.05 -28.87 8.22
CA LYS A 555 5.36 -29.26 8.77
C LYS A 555 6.41 -29.17 7.67
N ALA A 556 7.26 -28.16 7.75
CA ALA A 556 8.39 -27.98 6.87
C ALA A 556 9.68 -28.43 7.57
N SER A 557 10.39 -29.39 6.98
CA SER A 557 11.71 -29.86 7.42
C SER A 557 12.73 -29.55 6.34
N ALA A 558 13.76 -28.79 6.69
CA ALA A 558 14.83 -28.34 5.79
C ALA A 558 16.21 -28.59 6.43
N SER A 559 17.30 -28.33 5.71
CA SER A 559 18.65 -28.48 6.24
C SER A 559 18.94 -27.60 7.47
N PHE A 560 18.22 -26.48 7.57
CA PHE A 560 18.28 -25.56 8.70
C PHE A 560 17.38 -25.94 9.87
N GLY A 561 16.59 -27.03 9.84
CA GLY A 561 15.73 -27.44 10.96
C GLY A 561 14.26 -27.63 10.56
N GLN A 562 13.36 -27.66 11.55
CA GLN A 562 11.93 -27.90 11.34
C GLN A 562 11.10 -26.70 11.78
N ILE A 563 10.10 -26.34 10.96
CA ILE A 563 9.07 -25.36 11.29
C ILE A 563 7.71 -26.05 11.14
N ALA A 564 6.83 -25.89 12.12
CA ALA A 564 5.49 -26.47 12.07
C ALA A 564 4.41 -25.51 12.57
N VAL A 565 3.24 -25.57 11.95
CA VAL A 565 2.00 -24.97 12.43
C VAL A 565 1.01 -26.11 12.64
N GLU A 566 0.43 -26.21 13.82
CA GLU A 566 -0.59 -27.22 14.17
C GLU A 566 -1.83 -26.50 14.71
N ASP A 567 -3.01 -27.03 14.40
CA ASP A 567 -4.31 -26.56 14.88
C ASP A 567 -4.55 -25.04 14.69
N GLY A 568 -4.13 -24.47 13.56
CA GLY A 568 -4.28 -23.05 13.24
C GLY A 568 -5.62 -22.68 12.59
N VAL A 569 -6.02 -21.42 12.68
CA VAL A 569 -7.15 -20.81 11.99
C VAL A 569 -6.75 -19.44 11.44
N VAL A 570 -6.91 -19.21 10.14
CA VAL A 570 -6.60 -17.95 9.46
C VAL A 570 -7.87 -17.37 8.84
N PRO A 571 -8.33 -16.17 9.24
CA PRO A 571 -9.50 -15.53 8.65
C PRO A 571 -9.21 -15.04 7.22
N LEU A 572 -10.14 -15.26 6.30
CA LEU A 572 -10.02 -14.83 4.89
C LEU A 572 -10.41 -13.36 4.69
N ASN A 573 -11.30 -12.84 5.55
CA ASN A 573 -11.74 -11.45 5.51
C ASN A 573 -12.25 -10.98 6.89
N LYS A 574 -12.74 -9.74 6.97
CA LYS A 574 -13.23 -9.13 8.22
C LYS A 574 -14.55 -9.72 8.75
N GLU A 575 -15.27 -10.49 7.94
CA GLU A 575 -16.55 -11.14 8.28
C GLU A 575 -16.36 -12.61 8.69
N SER A 576 -15.12 -13.05 8.90
CA SER A 576 -14.80 -14.41 9.35
C SER A 576 -15.52 -14.78 10.65
N ALA A 577 -16.11 -15.97 10.68
CA ALA A 577 -16.79 -16.50 11.86
C ALA A 577 -15.81 -16.90 12.99
N LYS A 578 -14.54 -17.14 12.66
CA LYS A 578 -13.49 -17.48 13.63
C LYS A 578 -12.37 -16.44 13.62
N PRO A 579 -11.83 -16.08 14.80
CA PRO A 579 -10.64 -15.24 14.88
C PRO A 579 -9.39 -15.97 14.37
N LEU A 580 -8.33 -15.21 14.08
CA LEU A 580 -6.97 -15.74 13.88
C LEU A 580 -6.51 -16.45 15.16
N HIS A 581 -6.00 -17.67 14.99
CA HIS A 581 -5.27 -18.44 15.99
C HIS A 581 -4.16 -19.20 15.25
N ALA A 582 -2.90 -19.06 15.63
CA ALA A 582 -1.83 -19.83 15.01
C ALA A 582 -0.69 -20.04 16.00
N THR A 583 -0.29 -21.29 16.21
CA THR A 583 0.92 -21.63 16.97
C THR A 583 1.97 -22.16 16.01
N VAL A 584 3.07 -21.41 15.88
CA VAL A 584 4.22 -21.75 15.04
C VAL A 584 5.33 -22.28 15.95
N SER A 585 5.75 -23.52 15.74
CA SER A 585 6.90 -24.12 16.42
C SER A 585 8.09 -24.19 15.47
N ALA A 586 9.25 -23.85 15.98
CA ALA A 586 10.55 -23.99 15.35
C ALA A 586 11.37 -24.95 16.21
N LYS A 587 11.89 -26.02 15.62
CA LYS A 587 12.68 -27.04 16.31
C LYS A 587 14.03 -27.23 15.65
N LYS A 588 15.10 -27.21 16.44
CA LYS A 588 16.49 -27.39 16.02
C LYS A 588 16.87 -26.50 14.82
N VAL A 589 16.47 -25.23 14.85
CA VAL A 589 16.75 -24.30 13.76
C VAL A 589 18.21 -23.83 13.79
N ASP A 590 19.00 -24.25 12.82
CA ASP A 590 20.39 -23.88 12.62
C ASP A 590 20.51 -22.48 12.00
N LEU A 591 20.91 -21.52 12.84
CA LEU A 591 20.99 -20.11 12.46
C LEU A 591 22.08 -19.84 11.41
N GLU A 592 23.13 -20.66 11.34
CA GLU A 592 24.20 -20.51 10.35
C GLU A 592 23.69 -20.81 8.95
N LYS A 593 22.87 -21.87 8.82
CA LYS A 593 22.23 -22.23 7.54
C LYS A 593 21.09 -21.29 7.16
N LEU A 594 20.43 -20.65 8.14
CA LEU A 594 19.37 -19.66 7.89
C LEU A 594 19.94 -18.29 7.46
N LEU A 595 21.15 -17.94 7.88
CA LEU A 595 21.78 -16.64 7.66
C LEU A 595 21.77 -16.19 6.18
N PRO A 596 22.12 -17.01 5.17
CA PRO A 596 22.05 -16.61 3.76
C PRO A 596 20.66 -16.14 3.32
N PHE A 597 19.59 -16.74 3.86
CA PHE A 597 18.22 -16.32 3.58
C PHE A 597 17.92 -14.95 4.23
N GLY A 598 18.36 -14.75 5.47
CA GLY A 598 18.24 -13.45 6.16
C GLY A 598 18.98 -12.32 5.45
N VAL A 599 20.17 -12.59 4.91
CA VAL A 599 20.95 -11.65 4.10
C VAL A 599 20.27 -11.37 2.75
N LEU A 600 19.79 -12.40 2.05
CA LEU A 600 19.10 -12.26 0.76
C LEU A 600 17.81 -11.43 0.86
N LEU A 601 17.09 -11.55 1.97
CA LEU A 601 15.85 -10.83 2.24
C LEU A 601 16.08 -9.42 2.81
N ALA A 602 17.34 -8.99 2.91
CA ALA A 602 17.78 -7.71 3.50
C ALA A 602 17.38 -7.54 4.98
N SER A 603 17.23 -8.66 5.69
CA SER A 603 16.92 -8.68 7.13
C SER A 603 18.18 -8.67 7.99
N LEU A 604 19.35 -9.05 7.44
CA LEU A 604 20.64 -9.15 8.16
C LEU A 604 21.82 -8.63 7.31
N PRO A 605 22.89 -8.08 7.93
CA PRO A 605 24.12 -7.64 7.24
C PRO A 605 24.91 -8.80 6.60
N LYS A 606 25.64 -8.52 5.50
CA LYS A 606 26.37 -9.55 4.74
C LYS A 606 27.57 -10.15 5.49
N GLU A 607 28.27 -9.34 6.28
CA GLU A 607 29.51 -9.73 6.97
C GLU A 607 29.25 -10.27 8.39
N MET A 608 27.98 -10.37 8.79
CA MET A 608 27.57 -10.94 10.08
C MET A 608 27.88 -12.44 10.10
N GLN A 609 28.45 -12.94 11.20
CA GLN A 609 28.48 -14.38 11.48
C GLN A 609 27.50 -14.66 12.59
N LEU A 610 26.63 -15.64 12.37
CA LEU A 610 25.61 -16.07 13.31
C LEU A 610 25.55 -17.59 13.31
N THR A 611 25.82 -18.20 14.45
CA THR A 611 25.64 -19.65 14.64
C THR A 611 24.84 -19.91 15.91
N GLY A 612 24.24 -21.10 15.99
CA GLY A 612 23.44 -21.53 17.13
C GLY A 612 22.23 -22.34 16.66
N ILE A 613 21.68 -23.13 17.57
CA ILE A 613 20.50 -23.96 17.34
C ILE A 613 19.34 -23.37 18.15
N ALA A 614 18.29 -22.93 17.45
CA ALA A 614 17.13 -22.29 18.04
C ALA A 614 15.93 -23.25 18.12
N ASP A 615 15.28 -23.29 19.28
CA ASP A 615 13.97 -23.88 19.50
C ASP A 615 13.04 -22.76 19.97
N SER A 616 11.82 -22.69 19.44
CA SER A 616 10.86 -21.63 19.80
C SER A 616 9.43 -22.07 19.51
N THR A 617 8.51 -21.60 20.33
CA THR A 617 7.07 -21.64 20.04
C THR A 617 6.53 -20.22 20.08
N LEU A 618 5.87 -19.79 19.01
CA LEU A 618 5.25 -18.48 18.85
C LEU A 618 3.76 -18.67 18.61
N SER A 619 2.92 -18.12 19.47
CA SER A 619 1.46 -18.11 19.29
C SER A 619 0.98 -16.72 18.92
N VAL A 620 0.05 -16.66 17.96
CA VAL A 620 -0.63 -15.46 17.53
C VAL A 620 -2.14 -15.72 17.62
N ASP A 621 -2.79 -15.00 18.52
CA ASP A 621 -4.23 -15.04 18.73
C ASP A 621 -4.81 -13.67 18.37
N SER A 622 -6.04 -13.65 17.88
CA SER A 622 -6.80 -12.41 17.77
C SER A 622 -8.07 -12.47 18.62
N ASP A 623 -8.33 -11.40 19.36
CA ASP A 623 -9.63 -11.12 19.94
C ASP A 623 -10.18 -9.86 19.27
N LYS A 624 -11.23 -10.04 18.47
CA LYS A 624 -11.77 -9.01 17.56
C LYS A 624 -10.70 -8.49 16.59
N ASN A 625 -10.07 -7.36 16.91
CA ASN A 625 -9.03 -6.72 16.11
C ASN A 625 -7.70 -6.56 16.87
N ILE A 626 -7.60 -7.11 18.09
CA ILE A 626 -6.40 -7.04 18.92
C ILE A 626 -5.65 -8.35 18.76
N TYR A 627 -4.40 -8.28 18.33
CA TYR A 627 -3.52 -9.43 18.14
C TYR A 627 -2.66 -9.62 19.38
N LYS A 628 -2.78 -10.76 20.03
CA LYS A 628 -1.89 -11.20 21.10
C LYS A 628 -0.80 -12.09 20.50
N ILE A 629 0.46 -11.71 20.72
CA ILE A 629 1.64 -12.41 20.23
C ILE A 629 2.45 -12.86 21.43
N THR A 630 2.69 -14.15 21.57
CA THR A 630 3.41 -14.73 22.71
C THR A 630 4.46 -15.74 22.30
N THR A 631 5.61 -15.74 22.99
CA THR A 631 6.52 -16.88 23.03
C THR A 631 6.92 -17.13 24.49
N ASP A 632 6.82 -18.38 24.92
CA ASP A 632 7.06 -18.81 26.30
C ASP A 632 8.36 -19.59 26.50
N SER A 633 9.03 -19.94 25.40
CA SER A 633 10.08 -20.98 25.41
C SER A 633 11.10 -20.83 24.28
N THR A 634 11.36 -19.61 23.79
CA THR A 634 12.43 -19.43 22.82
C THR A 634 13.78 -19.68 23.49
N ARG A 635 14.59 -20.59 22.95
CA ARG A 635 15.91 -20.98 23.44
C ARG A 635 16.88 -21.10 22.28
N ILE A 636 18.08 -20.56 22.43
CA ILE A 636 19.16 -20.70 21.46
C ILE A 636 20.36 -21.31 22.17
N GLU A 637 20.74 -22.52 21.78
CA GLU A 637 21.95 -23.20 22.24
C GLU A 637 23.13 -22.93 21.29
N GLY A 638 24.34 -22.78 21.82
CA GLY A 638 25.55 -22.50 21.06
C GLY A 638 25.52 -21.17 20.31
N LEU A 639 24.81 -20.16 20.83
CA LEU A 639 24.75 -18.85 20.16
C LEU A 639 26.15 -18.23 20.08
N LYS A 640 26.56 -17.92 18.86
CA LYS A 640 27.76 -17.12 18.56
C LYS A 640 27.40 -16.05 17.55
N LEU A 641 27.75 -14.81 17.86
CA LEU A 641 27.49 -13.65 17.03
C LEU A 641 28.78 -12.86 16.82
N ILE A 642 29.12 -12.58 15.57
CA ILE A 642 30.15 -11.60 15.20
C ILE A 642 29.50 -10.57 14.29
N TYR A 643 29.49 -9.32 14.72
CA TYR A 643 28.98 -8.21 13.92
C TYR A 643 30.09 -7.70 12.97
N PRO A 644 29.74 -7.14 11.79
CA PRO A 644 30.70 -6.50 10.90
C PRO A 644 31.69 -5.56 11.63
N GLY A 645 32.99 -5.77 11.42
CA GLY A 645 34.05 -4.93 12.00
C GLY A 645 34.56 -5.33 13.38
N GLN A 646 34.12 -6.48 13.93
CA GLN A 646 34.57 -6.97 15.23
C GLN A 646 35.47 -8.20 15.15
N GLU A 647 36.46 -8.26 16.05
CA GLU A 647 37.34 -9.43 16.19
C GLU A 647 36.85 -10.44 17.22
N LYS A 648 36.15 -9.98 18.28
CA LYS A 648 35.68 -10.85 19.38
C LYS A 648 34.21 -11.23 19.17
N PRO A 649 33.87 -12.53 19.24
CA PRO A 649 32.49 -12.98 19.17
C PRO A 649 31.74 -12.77 20.50
N PHE A 650 30.43 -12.51 20.40
CA PHE A 650 29.51 -12.64 21.52
C PHE A 650 29.03 -14.10 21.60
N GLU A 651 29.44 -14.80 22.66
CA GLU A 651 29.20 -16.24 22.85
C GLU A 651 28.60 -16.50 24.25
N PRO A 652 27.30 -16.20 24.45
CA PRO A 652 26.65 -16.46 25.75
C PRO A 652 26.42 -17.96 26.02
N ASN A 653 26.74 -18.85 25.05
CA ASN A 653 26.39 -20.26 24.99
C ASN A 653 24.89 -20.54 24.93
N GLU A 654 24.10 -20.01 25.85
CA GLU A 654 22.65 -20.21 25.89
C GLU A 654 21.91 -18.88 26.09
N VAL A 655 20.82 -18.69 25.35
CA VAL A 655 19.91 -17.56 25.50
C VAL A 655 18.47 -18.07 25.53
N THR A 656 17.68 -17.65 26.50
CA THR A 656 16.23 -17.86 26.53
C THR A 656 15.49 -16.54 26.43
N LEU A 657 14.33 -16.55 25.77
CA LEU A 657 13.48 -15.39 25.56
C LEU A 657 12.01 -15.76 25.78
N THR A 658 11.34 -15.01 26.65
CA THR A 658 9.88 -15.00 26.75
C THR A 658 9.36 -13.60 26.43
N PHE A 659 8.23 -13.55 25.73
CA PHE A 659 7.67 -12.31 25.23
C PHE A 659 6.15 -12.40 25.12
N GLU A 660 5.46 -11.35 25.53
CA GLU A 660 4.02 -11.18 25.37
C GLU A 660 3.74 -9.74 24.92
N ALA A 661 3.07 -9.60 23.77
CA ALA A 661 2.64 -8.31 23.26
C ALA A 661 1.21 -8.35 22.71
N GLU A 662 0.56 -7.20 22.78
CA GLU A 662 -0.74 -6.93 22.18
C GLU A 662 -0.61 -5.81 21.15
N VAL A 663 -1.16 -6.04 19.96
CA VAL A 663 -1.18 -5.07 18.86
C VAL A 663 -2.62 -4.77 18.51
N ASP A 664 -3.04 -3.51 18.62
CA ASP A 664 -4.34 -3.03 18.14
C ASP A 664 -4.11 -2.12 16.94
N PRO A 665 -4.32 -2.59 15.70
CA PRO A 665 -4.12 -1.78 14.51
C PRO A 665 -5.12 -0.61 14.39
N ASN A 666 -6.32 -0.72 14.97
CA ASN A 666 -7.33 0.35 14.91
C ASN A 666 -6.91 1.54 15.78
N GLN A 667 -6.39 1.26 16.97
CA GLN A 667 -5.82 2.27 17.87
C GLN A 667 -4.35 2.58 17.56
N LYS A 668 -3.77 1.92 16.54
CA LYS A 668 -2.33 1.98 16.22
C LYS A 668 -1.46 1.75 17.46
N ALA A 669 -1.92 0.88 18.36
CA ALA A 669 -1.33 0.61 19.64
C ALA A 669 -0.48 -0.66 19.63
N VAL A 670 0.64 -0.65 20.34
CA VAL A 670 1.51 -1.80 20.58
C VAL A 670 1.86 -1.80 22.05
N ASN A 671 1.49 -2.86 22.78
CA ASN A 671 1.73 -3.01 24.20
C ASN A 671 2.50 -4.32 24.45
N VAL A 672 3.79 -4.24 24.69
CA VAL A 672 4.61 -5.34 25.19
C VAL A 672 4.39 -5.42 26.70
N ARG A 673 3.65 -6.44 27.14
CA ARG A 673 3.29 -6.68 28.54
C ARG A 673 4.39 -7.38 29.31
N SER A 674 5.17 -8.20 28.62
CA SER A 674 6.30 -8.91 29.21
C SER A 674 7.38 -9.12 28.15
N LEU A 675 8.62 -8.86 28.53
CA LEU A 675 9.83 -9.24 27.81
C LEU A 675 10.82 -9.71 28.87
N GLN A 676 11.20 -10.99 28.81
CA GLN A 676 12.27 -11.53 29.63
C GLN A 676 13.31 -12.19 28.74
N LEU A 677 14.57 -11.86 28.99
CA LEU A 677 15.72 -12.42 28.30
C LEU A 677 16.63 -12.98 29.38
N GLU A 678 17.01 -14.24 29.29
CA GLU A 678 18.03 -14.81 30.17
C GLU A 678 19.21 -15.28 29.35
N SER A 679 20.39 -14.77 29.71
CA SER A 679 21.67 -15.31 29.27
C SER A 679 22.68 -15.16 30.41
N PRO A 680 23.83 -15.86 30.36
CA PRO A 680 24.86 -15.72 31.40
C PRO A 680 25.40 -14.30 31.57
N GLN A 681 25.40 -13.49 30.52
CA GLN A 681 26.04 -12.17 30.50
C GLN A 681 25.06 -10.99 30.36
N ILE A 682 23.84 -11.22 29.87
CA ILE A 682 22.80 -10.20 29.67
C ILE A 682 21.45 -10.78 30.09
N LYS A 683 20.77 -10.12 31.01
CA LYS A 683 19.43 -10.48 31.46
C LYS A 683 18.49 -9.28 31.44
N ILE A 684 17.27 -9.50 31.00
CA ILE A 684 16.15 -8.60 31.15
C ILE A 684 15.16 -9.33 32.06
N ASN A 685 15.08 -8.95 33.33
CA ASN A 685 14.21 -9.63 34.30
C ASN A 685 12.74 -9.27 34.04
N LYS A 686 12.51 -8.03 33.61
CA LYS A 686 11.19 -7.48 33.34
C LYS A 686 11.30 -6.32 32.37
N GLY A 687 10.74 -6.46 31.18
CA GLY A 687 10.57 -5.39 30.20
C GLY A 687 9.10 -5.16 29.88
N GLU A 688 8.66 -3.90 29.92
CA GLU A 688 7.33 -3.46 29.49
C GLU A 688 7.49 -2.25 28.57
N PHE A 689 6.71 -2.21 27.50
CA PHE A 689 6.72 -1.12 26.54
C PHE A 689 5.33 -0.88 25.97
N SER A 690 4.96 0.38 25.76
CA SER A 690 3.71 0.78 25.15
C SER A 690 3.95 1.89 24.13
N ARG A 691 3.28 1.76 22.99
CA ARG A 691 3.15 2.80 21.98
C ARG A 691 1.67 2.95 21.66
N LEU A 692 1.13 4.14 21.79
CA LEU A 692 -0.25 4.46 21.46
C LEU A 692 -0.27 5.68 20.54
N THR A 693 -1.08 5.65 19.48
CA THR A 693 -1.22 6.79 18.57
C THR A 693 -2.67 7.24 18.55
N GLU A 694 -2.94 8.40 19.16
CA GLU A 694 -4.26 9.03 19.21
C GLU A 694 -4.24 10.32 18.37
N GLY A 695 -5.05 10.36 17.32
CA GLY A 695 -5.08 11.51 16.40
C GLY A 695 -3.73 11.74 15.72
N ASP A 696 -3.13 12.91 15.94
CA ASP A 696 -1.84 13.32 15.39
C ASP A 696 -0.65 13.07 16.33
N LYS A 697 -0.87 12.50 17.52
CA LYS A 697 0.16 12.28 18.55
C LYS A 697 0.44 10.80 18.76
N THR A 698 1.72 10.47 18.95
CA THR A 698 2.19 9.18 19.43
C THR A 698 2.77 9.35 20.82
N ARG A 699 2.28 8.53 21.77
CA ARG A 699 2.85 8.36 23.11
C ARG A 699 3.65 7.06 23.14
N LEU A 700 4.89 7.15 23.60
CA LEU A 700 5.84 6.05 23.71
C LEU A 700 6.31 5.97 25.16
N ALA A 701 6.12 4.85 25.84
CA ALA A 701 6.56 4.68 27.23
C ALA A 701 7.09 3.27 27.46
N GLY A 702 8.07 3.12 28.35
CA GLY A 702 8.59 1.81 28.72
C GLY A 702 9.35 1.81 30.02
N LYS A 703 9.52 0.62 30.58
CA LYS A 703 10.36 0.36 31.75
C LYS A 703 11.05 -1.00 31.60
N ALA A 704 12.29 -1.10 32.07
CA ALA A 704 13.05 -2.33 32.04
C ALA A 704 13.95 -2.48 33.27
N GLU A 705 14.07 -3.71 33.77
CA GLU A 705 15.07 -4.12 34.76
C GLU A 705 16.11 -5.01 34.09
N LEU A 706 17.36 -4.56 34.10
CA LEU A 706 18.47 -5.14 33.33
C LEU A 706 19.57 -5.61 34.28
N GLU A 707 20.15 -6.77 34.00
CA GLU A 707 21.42 -7.21 34.60
C GLU A 707 22.38 -7.56 33.48
N TYR A 708 23.59 -7.01 33.48
CA TYR A 708 24.49 -7.18 32.35
C TYR A 708 25.96 -7.05 32.71
N ASP A 709 26.82 -7.70 31.93
CA ASP A 709 28.26 -7.56 31.97
C ASP A 709 28.73 -6.68 30.81
N TRP A 710 29.46 -5.61 31.12
CA TRP A 710 29.96 -4.70 30.09
C TRP A 710 30.86 -5.37 29.05
N SER A 711 31.59 -6.42 29.40
CA SER A 711 32.40 -7.16 28.44
C SER A 711 31.55 -7.80 27.32
N ALA A 712 30.32 -8.22 27.66
CA ALA A 712 29.37 -8.78 26.72
C ALA A 712 28.57 -7.69 25.99
N VAL A 713 28.07 -6.69 26.72
CA VAL A 713 27.31 -5.58 26.12
C VAL A 713 28.16 -4.79 25.15
N SER A 714 29.43 -4.52 25.48
CA SER A 714 30.35 -3.83 24.56
C SER A 714 30.59 -4.62 23.27
N THR A 715 30.55 -5.95 23.33
CA THR A 715 30.62 -6.80 22.13
C THR A 715 29.36 -6.64 21.28
N VAL A 716 28.17 -6.70 21.86
CA VAL A 716 26.91 -6.56 21.09
C VAL A 716 26.65 -5.11 20.63
N ALA A 717 27.10 -4.12 21.40
CA ALA A 717 26.84 -2.70 21.18
C ALA A 717 28.00 -1.95 20.52
N ALA A 718 29.09 -2.62 20.12
CA ALA A 718 30.26 -1.95 19.55
C ALA A 718 29.97 -1.01 18.37
N PRO A 719 29.01 -1.28 17.45
CA PRO A 719 28.67 -0.33 16.39
C PRO A 719 28.22 1.05 16.90
N PHE A 720 27.79 1.12 18.16
CA PHE A 720 27.29 2.31 18.82
C PHE A 720 28.28 2.90 19.84
N LEU A 721 29.41 2.25 20.09
CA LEU A 721 30.44 2.70 21.03
C LEU A 721 31.62 3.34 20.30
N PRO A 722 32.30 4.34 20.89
CA PRO A 722 33.54 4.88 20.35
C PRO A 722 34.61 3.78 20.19
N GLU A 723 35.34 3.83 19.07
CA GLU A 723 36.46 2.92 18.83
C GLU A 723 37.53 3.06 19.93
N GLY A 724 37.98 1.94 20.48
CA GLY A 724 38.96 1.88 21.57
C GLY A 724 38.39 2.12 22.98
N LEU A 725 37.08 2.31 23.13
CA LEU A 725 36.43 2.30 24.45
C LEU A 725 36.31 0.88 24.97
N THR A 726 36.88 0.62 26.15
CA THR A 726 36.63 -0.61 26.90
C THR A 726 35.83 -0.30 28.16
N LEU A 727 34.85 -1.17 28.44
CA LEU A 727 34.01 -1.10 29.63
C LEU A 727 34.03 -2.46 30.32
N GLU A 728 34.16 -2.47 31.63
CA GLU A 728 34.17 -3.67 32.46
C GLU A 728 33.25 -3.49 33.68
N GLY A 729 32.71 -4.61 34.15
CA GLY A 729 31.93 -4.69 35.38
C GLY A 729 30.52 -5.20 35.14
N LYS A 730 29.95 -5.79 36.21
CA LYS A 730 28.58 -6.28 36.22
C LYS A 730 27.65 -5.21 36.79
N ARG A 731 26.50 -5.02 36.14
CA ARG A 731 25.54 -3.97 36.46
C ARG A 731 24.16 -4.53 36.65
N LYS A 732 23.40 -3.87 37.50
CA LYS A 732 21.95 -4.01 37.61
C LYS A 732 21.34 -2.63 37.59
N ASP A 733 20.58 -2.34 36.54
CA ASP A 733 19.99 -1.01 36.34
C ASP A 733 18.50 -1.13 36.02
N ALA A 734 17.75 -0.12 36.43
CA ALA A 734 16.37 0.09 36.03
C ALA A 734 16.29 1.33 35.15
N VAL A 735 15.57 1.22 34.02
CA VAL A 735 15.38 2.32 33.08
C VAL A 735 13.89 2.54 32.92
N ASN A 736 13.47 3.80 32.93
CA ASN A 736 12.13 4.22 32.51
C ASN A 736 12.24 5.34 31.47
N PHE A 737 11.27 5.38 30.56
CA PHE A 737 11.19 6.46 29.59
C PHE A 737 9.75 6.74 29.16
N LEU A 738 9.53 7.98 28.75
CA LEU A 738 8.28 8.49 28.18
C LEU A 738 8.61 9.54 27.12
N SER A 739 7.95 9.50 25.97
CA SER A 739 7.98 10.56 24.98
C SER A 739 6.62 10.71 24.31
N GLU A 740 6.20 11.95 24.05
CA GLU A 740 5.02 12.27 23.26
C GLU A 740 5.40 13.16 22.10
N TYR A 741 5.09 12.75 20.87
CA TYR A 741 5.50 13.48 19.67
C TYR A 741 4.48 13.34 18.53
N PRO A 742 4.41 14.30 17.59
CA PRO A 742 3.50 14.20 16.46
C PRO A 742 3.89 13.07 15.49
N VAL A 743 2.89 12.36 14.94
CA VAL A 743 3.10 11.20 14.03
C VAL A 743 3.94 11.56 12.80
N ALA A 744 3.70 12.74 12.23
CA ALA A 744 4.41 13.22 11.05
C ALA A 744 5.86 13.65 11.33
N GLN A 745 6.27 13.69 12.60
CA GLN A 745 7.53 14.26 13.06
C GLN A 745 8.22 13.30 14.05
N SER A 746 8.58 12.09 13.60
CA SER A 746 9.21 11.06 14.43
C SER A 746 10.57 11.50 14.98
N GLU A 747 11.24 12.44 14.32
CA GLU A 747 12.44 13.11 14.79
C GLU A 747 12.23 13.88 16.11
N LYS A 748 10.98 14.22 16.47
CA LYS A 748 10.63 14.87 17.74
C LYS A 748 10.57 13.92 18.94
N LEU A 749 10.87 12.63 18.76
CA LEU A 749 10.94 11.67 19.87
C LEU A 749 11.97 12.10 20.93
N MET A 750 13.21 12.38 20.53
CA MET A 750 14.28 12.79 21.45
C MET A 750 14.02 14.16 22.11
N PRO A 751 13.57 15.21 21.37
CA PRO A 751 13.14 16.49 21.94
C PRO A 751 12.06 16.44 23.03
N ASN A 752 11.24 15.38 23.05
CA ASN A 752 10.16 15.20 24.03
C ASN A 752 10.42 14.05 25.02
N LEU A 753 11.60 13.43 24.97
CA LEU A 753 11.96 12.33 25.84
C LEU A 753 12.07 12.79 27.30
N SER A 754 11.46 12.03 28.20
CA SER A 754 11.70 12.09 29.64
C SER A 754 12.13 10.70 30.10
N ALA A 755 13.29 10.60 30.75
CA ALA A 755 13.89 9.33 31.15
C ALA A 755 14.79 9.54 32.37
N GLN A 756 14.91 8.51 33.21
CA GLN A 756 15.88 8.50 34.30
C GLN A 756 16.63 7.18 34.30
N ALA A 757 17.94 7.25 34.47
CA ALA A 757 18.79 6.08 34.59
C ALA A 757 20.03 6.41 35.43
N LYS A 758 20.62 5.38 36.04
CA LYS A 758 21.88 5.50 36.78
C LYS A 758 22.95 4.55 36.19
N PRO A 759 23.28 4.68 34.89
CA PRO A 759 24.29 3.81 34.29
C PRO A 759 25.65 4.01 34.96
N GLY A 760 26.56 3.06 34.78
CA GLY A 760 27.90 3.13 35.34
C GLY A 760 28.72 1.92 34.96
N PHE A 761 29.96 1.85 35.45
CA PHE A 761 30.94 0.80 35.13
C PHE A 761 31.87 0.57 36.32
N GLU A 762 32.50 -0.60 36.42
CA GLU A 762 33.54 -0.86 37.41
C GLU A 762 34.89 -0.34 36.95
N LYS A 763 35.19 -0.48 35.66
CA LYS A 763 36.34 0.14 35.01
C LYS A 763 35.96 0.57 33.60
N ALA A 764 36.60 1.61 33.13
CA ALA A 764 36.58 1.98 31.73
C ALA A 764 37.99 2.39 31.29
N ALA A 765 38.39 2.05 30.08
CA ALA A 765 39.60 2.60 29.49
C ALA A 765 39.29 3.26 28.15
N TYR A 766 39.85 4.45 27.95
CA TYR A 766 39.72 5.17 26.69
C TYR A 766 40.89 6.12 26.49
N MET A 767 41.59 6.01 25.35
CA MET A 767 42.69 6.89 24.98
C MET A 767 43.77 7.05 26.08
N GLY A 768 44.14 5.94 26.75
CA GLY A 768 45.11 5.92 27.84
C GLY A 768 44.61 6.39 29.21
N LEU A 769 43.34 6.80 29.32
CA LEU A 769 42.69 7.14 30.58
C LEU A 769 41.99 5.90 31.15
N ASN A 770 42.40 5.45 32.32
CA ASN A 770 41.81 4.30 33.02
C ASN A 770 40.97 4.79 34.20
N PHE A 771 39.66 4.71 34.05
CA PHE A 771 38.66 5.10 35.03
C PHE A 771 38.37 3.94 35.99
N GLY A 772 38.23 4.26 37.28
CA GLY A 772 37.73 3.34 38.29
C GLY A 772 36.21 3.25 38.34
N HIS A 773 35.69 2.65 39.42
CA HIS A 773 34.25 2.45 39.61
C HIS A 773 33.52 3.79 39.56
N THR A 774 32.52 3.88 38.68
CA THR A 774 31.80 5.12 38.41
C THR A 774 30.32 4.84 38.23
N ASP A 775 29.50 5.62 38.93
CA ASP A 775 28.06 5.72 38.75
C ASP A 775 27.73 7.11 38.19
N VAL A 776 26.90 7.15 37.15
CA VAL A 776 26.49 8.38 36.49
C VAL A 776 24.97 8.51 36.58
N GLU A 777 24.48 9.51 37.31
CA GLU A 777 23.05 9.79 37.33
C GLU A 777 22.66 10.64 36.12
N ILE A 778 21.77 10.10 35.29
CA ILE A 778 21.27 10.72 34.08
C ILE A 778 19.78 10.99 34.22
N GLN A 779 19.38 12.23 33.97
CA GLN A 779 17.98 12.64 33.91
C GLN A 779 17.73 13.37 32.60
N VAL A 780 16.74 12.91 31.84
CA VAL A 780 16.20 13.63 30.68
C VAL A 780 14.81 14.10 31.05
N GLN A 781 14.54 15.40 30.91
CA GLN A 781 13.20 15.97 31.14
C GLN A 781 12.79 16.79 29.92
N ASN A 782 11.76 16.34 29.21
CA ASN A 782 11.27 16.95 27.97
C ASN A 782 12.43 17.34 27.04
N GLY A 783 13.29 16.37 26.68
CA GLY A 783 14.43 16.54 25.79
C GLY A 783 15.66 17.24 26.38
N LEU A 784 15.61 17.72 27.62
CA LEU A 784 16.78 18.29 28.31
C LEU A 784 17.48 17.20 29.12
N LEU A 785 18.63 16.75 28.62
CA LEU A 785 19.55 15.85 29.31
C LEU A 785 20.34 16.62 30.37
N LYS A 786 20.41 16.06 31.58
CA LYS A 786 21.30 16.48 32.66
C LYS A 786 22.04 15.26 33.20
N ILE A 787 23.35 15.44 33.35
CA ILE A 787 24.24 14.51 34.04
C ILE A 787 24.59 15.15 35.38
N ALA A 788 24.19 14.51 36.48
CA ALA A 788 24.49 15.01 37.81
C ALA A 788 26.01 15.06 38.04
N PRO A 789 26.52 16.02 38.83
CA PRO A 789 27.94 16.06 39.16
C PRO A 789 28.43 14.76 39.79
N PHE A 790 29.49 14.16 39.24
CA PHE A 790 30.14 12.99 39.79
C PHE A 790 31.67 13.16 39.82
N VAL A 791 32.31 12.36 40.67
CA VAL A 791 33.77 12.29 40.81
C VAL A 791 34.19 10.83 40.76
N THR A 792 35.25 10.52 40.02
CA THR A 792 35.82 9.18 39.92
C THR A 792 37.36 9.22 39.89
N THR A 793 37.99 8.07 40.07
CA THR A 793 39.44 7.92 39.97
C THR A 793 39.86 7.67 38.54
N VAL A 794 40.92 8.34 38.08
CA VAL A 794 41.50 8.14 36.73
C VAL A 794 43.02 8.18 36.81
N ASN A 795 43.69 7.12 36.38
CA ASN A 795 45.17 6.98 36.46
C ASN A 795 45.75 7.52 37.80
N GLU A 796 45.19 7.06 38.93
CA GLU A 796 45.54 7.47 40.31
C GLU A 796 45.20 8.92 40.72
N GLY A 797 44.69 9.75 39.80
CA GLY A 797 44.14 11.07 40.06
C GLY A 797 42.63 11.09 40.18
N GLN A 798 42.03 12.28 40.07
CA GLN A 798 40.58 12.50 40.13
C GLN A 798 40.06 13.12 38.84
N PHE A 799 38.92 12.60 38.37
CA PHE A 799 38.13 13.18 37.30
C PHE A 799 36.77 13.62 37.85
N SER A 800 36.39 14.87 37.59
CA SER A 800 35.10 15.43 38.00
C SER A 800 34.33 15.91 36.79
N PHE A 801 33.05 15.59 36.71
CA PHE A 801 32.25 15.97 35.54
C PHE A 801 30.79 16.23 35.87
N ALA A 802 30.20 17.20 35.19
CA ALA A 802 28.78 17.49 35.15
C ALA A 802 28.44 18.09 33.79
N GLY A 803 27.33 17.71 33.19
CA GLY A 803 26.99 18.15 31.85
C GLY A 803 25.50 18.17 31.56
N GLU A 804 25.16 18.78 30.44
CA GLU A 804 23.80 18.90 29.95
C GLU A 804 23.77 18.86 28.43
N ALA A 805 22.65 18.44 27.85
CA ALA A 805 22.40 18.58 26.42
C ALA A 805 20.93 18.94 26.19
N ASP A 806 20.67 19.77 25.18
CA ASP A 806 19.32 20.12 24.76
C ASP A 806 19.02 19.44 23.42
N PHE A 807 18.22 18.38 23.44
CA PHE A 807 17.81 17.66 22.24
C PHE A 807 16.81 18.45 21.38
N LYS A 808 16.28 19.59 21.86
CA LYS A 808 15.41 20.47 21.07
C LYS A 808 16.17 21.36 20.09
N GLN A 809 17.48 21.46 20.25
CA GLN A 809 18.34 22.25 19.36
C GLN A 809 18.89 21.38 18.24
N GLU A 810 19.01 21.95 17.04
CA GLU A 810 19.65 21.30 15.90
C GLU A 810 20.89 22.10 15.47
N PRO A 811 22.12 21.51 15.57
CA PRO A 811 22.43 20.23 16.19
C PRO A 811 22.33 20.27 17.73
N ALA A 812 22.01 19.14 18.35
CA ALA A 812 22.06 19.02 19.80
C ALA A 812 23.51 19.16 20.29
N LEU A 813 23.72 20.08 21.24
CA LEU A 813 25.04 20.39 21.80
C LEU A 813 25.11 19.83 23.22
N PHE A 814 26.12 19.01 23.48
CA PHE A 814 26.50 18.58 24.82
C PHE A 814 27.41 19.64 25.44
N LYS A 815 27.14 20.06 26.67
CA LYS A 815 27.85 21.14 27.37
C LYS A 815 28.27 20.72 28.77
N ALA A 816 29.39 21.24 29.27
CA ALA A 816 29.66 21.20 30.71
C ALA A 816 28.66 22.11 31.45
N ALA A 817 28.13 21.65 32.58
CA ALA A 817 27.08 22.37 33.30
C ALA A 817 27.59 23.69 33.93
N LYS A 818 28.87 23.74 34.29
CA LYS A 818 29.56 24.92 34.85
C LYS A 818 31.08 24.75 34.72
N PRO A 819 31.87 25.84 34.85
CA PRO A 819 33.32 25.73 34.98
C PRO A 819 33.73 24.81 36.13
N MET A 820 34.71 23.93 35.90
CA MET A 820 35.15 22.93 36.89
C MET A 820 36.58 22.43 36.66
N GLN A 821 37.22 22.02 37.75
CA GLN A 821 38.46 21.24 37.69
C GLN A 821 38.14 19.81 37.26
N MET A 822 38.17 19.58 35.95
CA MET A 822 37.77 18.30 35.36
C MET A 822 38.83 17.21 35.55
N ILE A 823 40.11 17.58 35.52
CA ILE A 823 41.24 16.67 35.75
C ILE A 823 42.09 17.23 36.89
N LYS A 824 42.28 16.42 37.94
CA LYS A 824 43.14 16.73 39.07
C LYS A 824 44.13 15.60 39.32
N ASP A 825 45.41 15.93 39.26
CA ASP A 825 46.53 15.04 39.57
C ASP A 825 46.53 13.69 38.81
N ILE A 826 46.05 13.66 37.57
CA ILE A 826 45.99 12.44 36.75
C ILE A 826 47.38 12.11 36.20
N LYS A 827 47.84 10.87 36.36
CA LYS A 827 49.08 10.42 35.74
C LYS A 827 48.91 10.23 34.23
N ILE A 828 49.80 10.83 33.46
CA ILE A 828 49.86 10.65 31.99
C ILE A 828 50.79 9.49 31.62
N ASN A 829 50.50 8.85 30.49
CA ASN A 829 51.25 7.72 29.94
C ASN A 829 51.43 7.89 28.42
N ASP A 830 52.17 6.97 27.79
CA ASP A 830 52.44 6.99 26.35
C ASP A 830 51.16 7.04 25.50
N GLU A 831 50.13 6.27 25.88
CA GLU A 831 48.88 6.21 25.12
C GLU A 831 48.10 7.53 25.20
N THR A 832 47.93 8.08 26.39
CA THR A 832 47.32 9.41 26.61
C THR A 832 48.08 10.48 25.82
N THR A 833 49.40 10.35 25.76
CA THR A 833 50.26 11.29 25.04
C THR A 833 50.03 11.23 23.54
N GLY A 834 50.12 10.03 22.94
CA GLY A 834 49.96 9.82 21.51
C GLY A 834 48.53 10.05 20.99
N LYS A 835 47.51 9.85 21.84
CA LYS A 835 46.09 10.03 21.47
C LYS A 835 45.55 11.42 21.78
N LEU A 836 45.96 12.05 22.88
CA LEU A 836 45.41 13.33 23.35
C LEU A 836 46.46 14.45 23.40
N LEU A 837 47.58 14.25 24.12
CA LEU A 837 48.49 15.37 24.45
C LEU A 837 49.27 15.91 23.25
N LYS A 838 49.47 15.13 22.19
CA LYS A 838 50.09 15.65 20.96
C LYS A 838 49.32 16.83 20.35
N TYR A 839 48.00 16.88 20.53
CA TYR A 839 47.18 18.01 20.07
C TYR A 839 47.26 19.22 21.00
N VAL A 840 47.87 19.09 22.18
CA VAL A 840 48.12 20.17 23.13
C VAL A 840 49.45 20.87 22.82
N ASN A 841 50.53 20.11 22.60
CA ASN A 841 51.83 20.68 22.31
C ASN A 841 52.70 19.71 21.49
N PRO A 842 53.44 20.19 20.46
CA PRO A 842 54.29 19.35 19.62
C PRO A 842 55.40 18.59 20.38
N ILE A 843 55.79 18.99 21.60
CA ILE A 843 56.77 18.21 22.41
C ILE A 843 56.32 16.77 22.69
N PHE A 844 55.01 16.52 22.61
CA PHE A 844 54.40 15.21 22.80
C PHE A 844 54.30 14.40 21.50
N ALA A 845 54.62 15.00 20.34
CA ALA A 845 54.66 14.30 19.07
C ALA A 845 55.85 13.33 19.04
N ASP A 846 55.55 12.05 18.83
CA ASP A 846 56.51 10.94 18.87
C ASP A 846 57.25 10.77 20.22
N ALA A 847 56.68 11.30 21.30
CA ALA A 847 57.23 11.10 22.64
C ALA A 847 56.94 9.67 23.11
N VAL A 848 57.96 9.03 23.66
CA VAL A 848 57.89 7.68 24.27
C VAL A 848 58.42 7.72 25.70
N ASN A 849 58.07 6.70 26.50
CA ASN A 849 58.43 6.61 27.92
C ASN A 849 57.95 7.84 28.71
N VAL A 850 56.73 8.28 28.44
CA VAL A 850 56.11 9.46 29.02
C VAL A 850 55.51 9.16 30.38
N ALA A 851 55.90 9.93 31.37
CA ALA A 851 55.32 9.95 32.71
C ALA A 851 55.17 11.39 33.19
N GLY A 852 54.16 11.69 33.98
CA GLY A 852 53.94 13.02 34.54
C GLY A 852 52.56 13.14 35.17
N ILE A 853 52.24 14.31 35.71
CA ILE A 853 50.95 14.59 36.34
C ILE A 853 50.31 15.78 35.67
N ALA A 854 49.11 15.58 35.13
CA ALA A 854 48.33 16.60 34.45
C ALA A 854 47.16 17.09 35.30
N ASN A 855 46.87 18.38 35.15
CA ASN A 855 45.71 19.08 35.70
C ASN A 855 45.01 19.84 34.57
N PHE A 856 43.68 19.79 34.53
CA PHE A 856 42.87 20.54 33.57
C PHE A 856 41.67 21.18 34.26
N ASN A 857 41.61 22.51 34.20
CA ASN A 857 40.46 23.29 34.59
C ASN A 857 39.67 23.70 33.34
N CYS A 858 38.44 23.23 33.22
CA CYS A 858 37.57 23.51 32.09
C CYS A 858 36.69 24.73 32.38
N GLU A 859 36.83 25.77 31.58
CA GLU A 859 35.99 26.97 31.61
C GLU A 859 34.72 26.75 30.78
N GLN A 860 34.89 26.13 29.60
CA GLN A 860 33.80 25.86 28.66
C GLN A 860 34.09 24.57 27.89
N LEU A 861 33.07 23.71 27.77
CA LEU A 861 33.06 22.52 26.94
C LEU A 861 31.75 22.49 26.17
N VAL A 862 31.83 22.44 24.84
CA VAL A 862 30.68 22.29 23.94
C VAL A 862 31.04 21.28 22.87
N ILE A 863 30.31 20.17 22.79
CA ILE A 863 30.52 19.07 21.84
C ILE A 863 29.22 18.81 21.09
N PRO A 864 29.18 18.96 19.75
CA PRO A 864 28.01 18.56 18.95
C PRO A 864 27.81 17.04 18.96
N LEU A 865 26.58 16.58 19.23
CA LEU A 865 26.26 15.15 19.28
C LEU A 865 26.14 14.50 17.89
N LYS A 866 25.98 15.29 16.83
CA LYS A 866 25.96 14.77 15.44
C LYS A 866 27.37 14.81 14.84
N ALA A 867 27.86 13.65 14.36
CA ALA A 867 29.22 13.46 13.86
C ALA A 867 29.64 14.36 12.67
N LYS A 868 28.67 14.91 11.90
CA LYS A 868 28.95 15.83 10.79
C LYS A 868 29.46 17.21 11.24
N ALA A 869 29.34 17.55 12.52
CA ALA A 869 29.69 18.85 13.09
C ALA A 869 30.94 18.82 13.99
N LYS A 870 31.82 17.81 13.88
CA LYS A 870 32.99 17.63 14.78
C LYS A 870 33.86 18.89 14.95
N ASN A 871 34.00 19.71 13.91
CA ASN A 871 34.80 20.94 13.95
C ASN A 871 34.16 22.08 14.76
N ASP A 872 32.87 21.99 15.08
CA ASP A 872 32.15 22.98 15.90
C ASP A 872 32.35 22.75 17.41
N THR A 873 33.21 21.79 17.78
CA THR A 873 33.62 21.57 19.17
C THR A 873 34.33 22.81 19.72
N VAL A 874 33.95 23.23 20.93
CA VAL A 874 34.59 24.32 21.66
C VAL A 874 35.10 23.83 23.00
N ILE A 875 36.38 24.01 23.26
CA ILE A 875 36.99 23.75 24.57
C ILE A 875 37.81 24.97 24.98
N ILE A 876 37.49 25.55 26.13
CA ILE A 876 38.26 26.61 26.75
C ILE A 876 38.66 26.13 28.14
N GLY A 877 39.94 26.25 28.46
CA GLY A 877 40.40 25.91 29.78
C GLY A 877 41.90 26.10 29.96
N THR A 878 42.34 25.77 31.15
CA THR A 878 43.74 25.91 31.58
C THR A 878 44.32 24.54 31.86
N ILE A 879 45.41 24.20 31.18
CA ILE A 879 46.16 22.96 31.39
C ILE A 879 47.50 23.26 32.07
N SER A 880 47.92 22.38 32.97
CA SER A 880 49.25 22.39 33.58
C SER A 880 49.73 20.97 33.80
N MET A 881 51.04 20.77 33.75
CA MET A 881 51.62 19.46 34.01
C MET A 881 52.91 19.58 34.81
N ASN A 882 53.10 18.69 35.77
CA ASN A 882 54.28 18.67 36.63
C ASN A 882 54.98 17.32 36.55
N ARG A 883 56.30 17.32 36.80
CA ARG A 883 57.14 16.12 36.79
C ARG A 883 57.04 15.31 35.49
N VAL A 884 56.93 16.01 34.36
CA VAL A 884 56.85 15.38 33.05
C VAL A 884 58.24 14.87 32.67
N ARG A 885 58.33 13.60 32.27
CA ARG A 885 59.52 12.96 31.72
C ARG A 885 59.13 12.30 30.43
N LEU A 886 59.93 12.48 29.38
CA LEU A 886 59.67 11.92 28.06
C LEU A 886 60.97 11.77 27.28
N GLN A 887 60.94 10.94 26.24
CA GLN A 887 62.00 10.82 25.24
C GLN A 887 61.40 11.14 23.86
N ALA A 888 61.97 12.13 23.17
CA ALA A 888 61.57 12.49 21.81
C ALA A 888 62.78 12.31 20.86
N SER A 889 62.53 11.87 19.62
CA SER A 889 63.57 11.46 18.66
C SER A 889 63.78 12.42 17.48
N ASN A 890 62.81 13.30 17.20
CA ASN A 890 62.79 14.17 16.02
C ASN A 890 63.22 15.62 16.35
N LEU A 891 62.79 16.61 15.55
CA LEU A 891 63.08 18.04 15.77
C LEU A 891 62.80 18.48 17.22
N MET A 892 61.74 17.95 17.84
CA MET A 892 61.44 18.21 19.25
C MET A 892 62.50 17.64 20.19
N GLY A 893 62.97 16.41 19.93
CA GLY A 893 64.10 15.82 20.66
C GLY A 893 65.38 16.66 20.53
N GLN A 894 65.64 17.22 19.34
CA GLN A 894 66.76 18.14 19.12
C GLN A 894 66.58 19.45 19.89
N ILE A 895 65.38 20.03 19.92
CA ILE A 895 65.08 21.25 20.70
C ILE A 895 65.25 20.99 22.19
N LEU A 896 64.76 19.84 22.69
CA LEU A 896 64.91 19.44 24.10
C LEU A 896 66.39 19.24 24.47
N THR A 897 67.14 18.49 23.65
CA THR A 897 68.58 18.25 23.85
C THR A 897 69.38 19.53 23.75
N ALA A 898 69.08 20.36 22.76
CA ALA A 898 69.69 21.68 22.64
C ALA A 898 69.38 22.53 23.85
N SER A 899 68.20 22.42 24.48
CA SER A 899 67.81 23.24 25.62
C SER A 899 68.36 22.77 26.98
N SER A 900 68.75 21.50 27.16
CA SER A 900 69.21 20.97 28.47
C SER A 900 70.49 20.14 28.47
N GLY A 901 71.09 19.82 27.32
CA GLY A 901 72.33 19.01 27.21
C GLY A 901 72.09 17.50 27.22
N ASP A 902 71.27 16.99 28.15
CA ASP A 902 70.67 15.64 28.10
C ASP A 902 69.23 15.71 28.66
N PRO A 903 68.20 15.52 27.84
CA PRO A 903 66.81 15.55 28.30
C PRO A 903 66.41 14.26 29.03
N ARG A 904 67.22 13.19 29.01
CA ARG A 904 66.90 11.93 29.69
C ARG A 904 67.02 12.10 31.21
N GLY A 905 65.87 12.10 31.90
CA GLY A 905 65.81 12.16 33.36
C GLY A 905 65.68 13.56 33.96
N THR A 906 65.53 14.61 33.13
CA THR A 906 65.20 15.96 33.61
C THR A 906 63.69 16.09 33.78
N ASP A 907 63.24 16.60 34.93
CA ASP A 907 61.81 16.92 35.14
C ASP A 907 61.41 18.15 34.32
N ILE A 908 60.34 18.01 33.56
CA ILE A 908 59.72 19.06 32.75
C ILE A 908 58.46 19.56 33.48
N THR A 909 58.29 20.88 33.53
CA THR A 909 57.10 21.53 34.09
C THR A 909 56.42 22.38 33.03
N ILE A 910 55.14 22.10 32.77
CA ILE A 910 54.28 22.91 31.91
C ILE A 910 53.42 23.79 32.82
N HIS A 911 53.69 25.09 32.81
CA HIS A 911 52.96 26.05 33.63
C HIS A 911 51.49 26.17 33.20
N PRO A 912 50.59 26.57 34.12
CA PRO A 912 49.18 26.82 33.80
C PRO A 912 49.03 27.70 32.57
N THR A 913 48.52 27.09 31.50
CA THR A 913 48.36 27.74 30.19
C THR A 913 46.92 27.64 29.75
N ARG A 914 46.30 28.79 29.53
CA ARG A 914 44.96 28.87 28.95
C ARG A 914 45.03 28.61 27.44
N PHE A 915 44.19 27.69 26.96
CA PHE A 915 44.04 27.40 25.53
C PHE A 915 42.58 27.54 25.10
N VAL A 916 42.38 27.69 23.79
CA VAL A 916 41.06 27.75 23.13
C VAL A 916 41.08 26.81 21.94
N LEU A 917 40.26 25.76 21.98
CA LEU A 917 39.90 24.93 20.83
C LEU A 917 38.59 25.46 20.25
N GLN A 918 38.60 25.91 19.00
CA GLN A 918 37.41 26.36 18.28
C GLN A 918 37.61 26.18 16.77
N LYS A 919 36.55 25.79 16.04
CA LYS A 919 36.61 25.53 14.59
C LYS A 919 37.67 24.50 14.19
N GLY A 920 37.90 23.50 15.07
CA GLY A 920 38.91 22.46 14.85
C GLY A 920 40.37 22.88 15.11
N PHE A 921 40.62 24.09 15.64
CA PHE A 921 41.96 24.61 15.91
C PHE A 921 42.17 24.92 17.38
N LEU A 922 43.19 24.33 18.01
CA LEU A 922 43.64 24.60 19.37
C LEU A 922 44.71 25.70 19.35
N ARG A 923 44.49 26.77 20.11
CA ARG A 923 45.35 27.95 20.17
C ARG A 923 45.73 28.34 21.59
N TYR A 924 46.96 28.81 21.78
CA TYR A 924 47.42 29.47 23.00
C TYR A 924 48.49 30.52 22.70
N GLU A 925 48.54 31.55 23.54
CA GLU A 925 49.44 32.70 23.34
C GLU A 925 50.82 32.51 23.95
N ASN A 926 50.93 31.75 25.03
CA ASN A 926 52.19 31.52 25.72
C ASN A 926 52.11 30.29 26.62
N MET A 927 52.61 29.15 26.15
CA MET A 927 52.80 27.95 26.95
C MET A 927 54.26 27.87 27.39
N GLN A 928 54.53 28.14 28.67
CA GLN A 928 55.88 27.98 29.22
C GLN A 928 56.12 26.54 29.66
N VAL A 929 57.17 25.94 29.12
CA VAL A 929 57.66 24.60 29.38
C VAL A 929 59.07 24.72 29.93
N ASP A 930 59.24 24.45 31.22
CA ASP A 930 60.53 24.50 31.89
C ASP A 930 61.19 23.13 31.81
N ILE A 931 62.38 23.06 31.21
CA ILE A 931 63.20 21.85 31.12
C ILE A 931 64.35 22.02 32.13
N GLY A 932 64.17 21.49 33.34
CA GLY A 932 65.03 21.86 34.47
C GLY A 932 64.88 23.35 34.78
N ASP A 933 65.99 24.11 34.73
CA ASP A 933 66.01 25.57 34.95
C ASP A 933 65.99 26.38 33.64
N ASN A 934 65.62 25.77 32.51
CA ASN A 934 65.63 26.42 31.19
C ASN A 934 64.20 26.59 30.66
N PRO A 935 63.68 27.82 30.54
CA PRO A 935 62.33 28.05 30.01
C PRO A 935 62.32 27.92 28.48
N VAL A 936 61.33 27.21 27.95
CA VAL A 936 60.97 27.16 26.52
C VAL A 936 59.52 27.62 26.38
N ASN A 937 59.24 28.55 25.48
CA ASN A 937 57.88 29.09 25.31
C ASN A 937 57.31 28.72 23.95
N PHE A 938 56.10 28.18 23.94
CA PHE A 938 55.38 27.82 22.73
C PHE A 938 54.18 28.77 22.53
N LYS A 939 53.97 29.21 21.30
CA LYS A 939 52.81 30.03 20.90
C LYS A 939 52.34 29.56 19.53
N GLY A 940 51.04 29.53 19.27
CA GLY A 940 50.52 29.25 17.93
C GLY A 940 49.24 28.41 17.93
N VAL A 941 49.07 27.64 16.86
CA VAL A 941 47.87 26.86 16.60
C VAL A 941 48.19 25.43 16.15
N ILE A 942 47.39 24.48 16.62
CA ILE A 942 47.42 23.06 16.25
C ILE A 942 46.01 22.65 15.80
N GLY A 943 45.87 22.13 14.58
CA GLY A 943 44.60 21.62 14.07
C GLY A 943 44.32 20.17 14.51
N LEU A 944 43.04 19.83 14.67
CA LEU A 944 42.59 18.43 14.86
C LEU A 944 42.83 17.57 13.61
N ASP A 945 42.97 18.22 12.46
CA ASP A 945 43.45 17.64 11.19
C ASP A 945 44.98 17.43 11.16
N LYS A 946 45.65 17.69 12.29
CA LYS A 946 47.10 17.62 12.51
C LYS A 946 47.90 18.77 11.91
N SER A 947 47.27 19.80 11.33
CA SER A 947 47.99 20.99 10.86
C SER A 947 48.73 21.70 12.00
N LEU A 948 49.90 22.27 11.71
CA LEU A 948 50.76 22.93 12.69
C LEU A 948 51.26 24.27 12.16
N ASP A 949 51.03 25.36 12.90
CA ASP A 949 51.69 26.66 12.71
C ASP A 949 52.01 27.26 14.09
N MET A 950 53.28 27.20 14.47
CA MET A 950 53.72 27.47 15.83
C MET A 950 55.04 28.22 15.87
N THR A 951 55.31 28.85 17.01
CA THR A 951 56.54 29.59 17.28
C THR A 951 57.10 29.09 18.61
N VAL A 952 58.37 28.66 18.61
CA VAL A 952 59.07 28.16 19.79
C VAL A 952 60.18 29.14 20.16
N THR A 953 60.18 29.61 21.40
CA THR A 953 61.22 30.49 21.94
C THR A 953 62.14 29.67 22.84
N LEU A 954 63.39 29.52 22.42
CA LEU A 954 64.44 28.77 23.10
C LEU A 954 64.96 29.53 24.33
N PRO A 955 65.64 28.87 25.29
CA PRO A 955 66.24 29.55 26.45
C PRO A 955 67.46 30.40 26.05
N TYR A 956 68.00 30.23 24.85
CA TYR A 956 69.17 30.96 24.36
C TYR A 956 68.82 32.37 23.89
N THR A 957 69.71 33.33 24.15
CA THR A 957 69.62 34.72 23.67
C THR A 957 70.57 34.96 22.50
N SER A 958 70.29 35.96 21.67
CA SER A 958 71.18 36.40 20.58
C SER A 958 72.59 36.82 21.07
N ALA A 959 72.73 37.11 22.37
CA ALA A 959 73.99 37.44 23.02
C ALA A 959 74.77 36.21 23.58
N GLY A 960 74.34 34.98 23.25
CA GLY A 960 75.02 33.75 23.67
C GLY A 960 74.83 33.38 25.14
N ARG A 961 73.82 33.94 25.82
CA ARG A 961 73.46 33.61 27.22
C ARG A 961 72.20 32.76 27.29
N THR A 962 72.09 31.93 28.33
CA THR A 962 70.90 31.11 28.62
C THR A 962 70.02 31.78 29.67
N ALA A 963 68.75 31.99 29.34
CA ALA A 963 67.72 32.42 30.28
C ALA A 963 67.45 31.31 31.31
N ARG A 964 67.16 31.69 32.56
CA ARG A 964 66.87 30.77 33.66
C ARG A 964 65.54 31.11 34.32
N VAL A 965 64.86 30.12 34.88
CA VAL A 965 63.54 30.32 35.49
C VAL A 965 63.67 31.28 36.68
N GLY A 966 62.80 32.29 36.74
CA GLY A 966 62.81 33.29 37.82
C GLY A 966 63.96 34.30 37.78
N ARG A 967 64.75 34.38 36.69
CA ARG A 967 65.80 35.40 36.51
C ARG A 967 65.54 36.25 35.26
N ASP A 968 65.75 37.56 35.36
CA ASP A 968 65.66 38.47 34.21
C ASP A 968 66.76 38.18 33.18
N SER A 969 66.36 37.74 31.99
CA SER A 969 67.26 37.55 30.87
C SER A 969 67.52 38.88 30.14
N ARG A 970 68.77 39.37 30.19
CA ARG A 970 69.21 40.49 29.34
C ARG A 970 69.50 39.96 27.92
N GLY A 971 68.66 40.32 26.96
CA GLY A 971 68.80 39.98 25.52
C GLY A 971 67.59 39.25 24.93
N ARG A 972 67.35 39.43 23.63
CA ARG A 972 66.23 38.79 22.90
C ARG A 972 66.48 37.28 22.78
N ARG A 973 65.52 36.46 23.23
CA ARG A 973 65.58 35.00 23.12
C ARG A 973 65.38 34.56 21.66
N ILE A 974 66.03 33.47 21.27
CA ILE A 974 65.98 32.91 19.92
C ILE A 974 64.59 32.31 19.69
N THR A 975 63.97 32.67 18.56
CA THR A 975 62.64 32.23 18.17
C THR A 975 62.74 31.38 16.90
N LEU A 976 62.03 30.25 16.89
CA LEU A 976 61.97 29.28 15.80
C LEU A 976 60.52 29.10 15.35
N PRO A 977 60.13 29.54 14.14
CA PRO A 977 58.83 29.23 13.57
C PRO A 977 58.80 27.79 13.05
N LEU A 978 57.70 27.10 13.33
CA LEU A 978 57.43 25.71 12.98
C LEU A 978 56.17 25.64 12.10
N LYS A 979 56.22 24.76 11.09
CA LYS A 979 55.10 24.44 10.20
C LYS A 979 54.97 22.94 10.00
N GLY A 980 54.01 22.54 9.16
CA GLY A 980 53.83 21.14 8.73
C GLY A 980 52.71 20.48 9.50
N THR A 981 52.99 19.32 10.10
CA THR A 981 52.00 18.58 10.88
C THR A 981 52.50 18.32 12.29
N VAL A 982 51.60 18.09 13.24
CA VAL A 982 52.00 17.76 14.61
C VAL A 982 52.86 16.49 14.66
N ASP A 983 52.56 15.49 13.83
CA ASP A 983 53.34 14.23 13.77
C ASP A 983 54.70 14.43 13.08
N LYS A 984 54.89 15.50 12.30
CA LYS A 984 56.15 15.85 11.61
C LYS A 984 56.34 17.37 11.59
N PRO A 985 56.77 17.97 12.71
CA PRO A 985 57.02 19.41 12.77
C PRO A 985 58.30 19.74 12.01
N GLU A 986 58.24 20.78 11.16
CA GLU A 986 59.37 21.25 10.36
C GLU A 986 59.66 22.72 10.67
N LEU A 987 60.94 23.11 10.59
CA LEU A 987 61.34 24.50 10.76
C LEU A 987 60.89 25.32 9.55
N ASP A 988 60.17 26.41 9.77
CA ASP A 988 59.76 27.29 8.68
C ASP A 988 60.88 28.25 8.30
N MET A 989 61.79 27.79 7.44
CA MET A 989 62.94 28.58 6.98
C MET A 989 62.54 29.92 6.36
N GLY A 990 61.35 30.01 5.74
CA GLY A 990 60.86 31.26 5.15
C GLY A 990 60.55 32.30 6.23
N LYS A 991 59.71 31.94 7.21
CA LYS A 991 59.39 32.80 8.36
C LYS A 991 60.63 33.09 9.21
N LEU A 992 61.53 32.12 9.37
CA LEU A 992 62.75 32.30 10.18
C LEU A 992 63.67 33.37 9.58
N LEU A 993 63.87 33.34 8.25
CA LEU A 993 64.66 34.36 7.54
C LEU A 993 63.98 35.73 7.62
N GLU A 994 62.66 35.79 7.46
CA GLU A 994 61.87 37.02 7.61
C GLU A 994 62.00 37.62 9.02
N GLU A 995 61.85 36.79 10.07
CA GLU A 995 61.98 37.22 11.46
C GLU A 995 63.42 37.67 11.81
N GLN A 996 64.44 37.01 11.25
CA GLN A 996 65.83 37.43 11.43
C GLN A 996 66.16 38.72 10.69
N LEU A 997 65.68 38.90 9.46
CA LEU A 997 65.84 40.14 8.69
C LEU A 997 65.14 41.30 9.40
N LYS A 998 63.91 41.08 9.88
CA LYS A 998 63.16 42.06 10.67
C LYS A 998 63.86 42.38 11.98
N GLY A 999 64.36 41.37 12.70
CA GLY A 999 65.11 41.55 13.94
C GLY A 999 66.44 42.32 13.73
N GLN A 1000 67.15 42.09 12.63
CA GLN A 1000 68.36 42.84 12.28
C GLN A 1000 68.03 44.28 11.85
N LEU A 1001 66.94 44.51 11.12
CA LEU A 1001 66.44 45.84 10.80
C LEU A 1001 66.04 46.62 12.06
N GLU A 1002 65.34 45.98 13.00
CA GLU A 1002 65.00 46.54 14.31
C GLU A 1002 66.24 46.85 15.16
N ASP A 1003 67.20 45.92 15.27
CA ASP A 1003 68.46 46.14 16.00
C ASP A 1003 69.32 47.24 15.36
N GLN A 1004 69.32 47.36 14.01
CA GLN A 1004 70.01 48.45 13.30
C GLN A 1004 69.29 49.79 13.44
N LEU A 1005 67.96 49.82 13.41
CA LEU A 1005 67.14 51.01 13.71
C LEU A 1005 67.35 51.46 15.14
N GLN A 1006 67.39 50.53 16.10
CA GLN A 1006 67.61 50.83 17.51
C GLN A 1006 69.03 51.34 17.76
N LYS A 1007 70.05 50.75 17.13
CA LYS A 1007 71.43 51.27 17.15
C LYS A 1007 71.57 52.62 16.44
N ALA A 1008 70.84 52.87 15.35
CA ALA A 1008 70.82 54.16 14.67
C ALA A 1008 70.11 55.25 15.50
N LEU A 1009 69.04 54.90 16.22
CA LEU A 1009 68.35 55.76 17.19
C LEU A 1009 69.22 56.06 18.42
N GLU A 1010 69.93 55.06 18.96
CA GLU A 1010 70.90 55.24 20.07
C GLU A 1010 72.13 56.06 19.64
N GLY A 1011 72.51 56.00 18.35
CA GLY A 1011 73.56 56.84 17.76
C GLY A 1011 73.14 58.26 17.42
N LEU A 1012 71.84 58.53 17.26
CA LEU A 1012 71.25 59.88 17.08
C LEU A 1012 70.96 60.60 18.40
N LEU A 1013 70.91 59.86 19.52
CA LEU A 1013 70.66 60.37 20.88
C LEU A 1013 71.94 60.44 21.74
N LYS A 1014 73.11 60.23 21.13
CA LYS A 1014 74.43 60.61 21.65
C LYS A 1014 74.99 61.74 20.81
#